data_AF-K1YLS8-F1
#
_entry.id   AF-K1YLS8-F1
#
_cell.length_a   1.000
_cell.length_b   1.000
_cell.length_c   1.000
_cell.angle_alpha   90.00
_cell.angle_beta   90.00
_cell.angle_gamma   90.00
#
_symmetry.space_group_name_H-M   'P 1'
#
loop_
_entity.id
_entity.type
_entity.pdbx_description
1 polymer ?
#
loop_
_entity_poly.entity_id
_entity_poly.type
_entity_poly.pdbx_seq_one_letter_code
_entity_poly.pdbx_strand_id
1 'polypeptide(L)'
;MTKPKTILISAVLGLVLVLPAQTNAQTASDKFVRTANYFLMSGRALEDQSAIDTLSKFDLIVLPAEAQEYNKPFFAEARKRNPDIVILAYVPTVSWNSIWRDPLHNRLQSGIRPDMWLKKPDGSPVSVWPGTQALNLSGAWSDYLAEFASRDIVGSGVWDGIFYDEVSDSISWAGPSNTTDSAWADGYVNLLSKTRAKIGSQKIIITNGSSNSRFSQYVNGRMFETFPTPWEAGGSWEAVMQKYIDLQKTVQGQPPVFVINSNTNNTGFNSDYQKMRFGLTSALLGNGYFGFDFGDKNHGQLWYYDEFDANLGSPANQPRDLLNPANTRLNKSVWKRDFSNGAVVVNSTDAAQTVRLPGEYEKLRGTQDPSTNNGSVVSRVTLLPKDGVILLRTVQQITNAPYVNGSFVRIFNKSGQASRTGFFSFDPRFEGSDRVISIDIDRDGKLEAVSANSSRVTVLEDNGTIKAQFFPYTDKYKMGINFAVADLEGDGTFEIITGTERGGGPQIRIFNTFGVLINPGFFAYDKAFRGGVDVAVGDLNGDGTQEIIAGAGVGGGPHVRVFNKNGVLINPGFFAFDQNFRGGVNVATADIDGNGAKEIIAGMGRGGAPEIRVFNKDGKTIHSGFFAFDSRSRAGVEVAGVDIDSDGAQEIIGFSNEMFTISGFTK
;
A
#
# COMPACT_ATOMS: atom_id res chain seq x y z
N MET A 1 75.26 14.69 -3.60
CA MET A 1 74.67 13.41 -3.15
C MET A 1 73.68 13.80 -2.06
N THR A 2 72.37 13.87 -2.29
CA THR A 2 71.40 12.80 -2.59
C THR A 2 70.15 13.43 -3.23
N LYS A 3 69.47 12.71 -4.15
CA LYS A 3 68.30 13.19 -4.91
C LYS A 3 67.09 13.47 -3.99
N PRO A 4 66.28 14.51 -4.23
CA PRO A 4 65.00 14.70 -3.55
C PRO A 4 63.91 13.78 -4.14
N LYS A 5 63.10 13.19 -3.24
CA LYS A 5 61.96 12.33 -3.57
C LYS A 5 60.77 13.18 -4.05
N THR A 6 60.26 12.86 -5.23
CA THR A 6 59.00 13.37 -5.77
C THR A 6 57.82 12.77 -5.01
N ILE A 7 56.95 13.61 -4.45
CA ILE A 7 55.68 13.22 -3.84
C ILE A 7 54.65 13.10 -4.97
N LEU A 8 54.14 11.88 -5.22
CA LEU A 8 52.95 11.67 -6.05
C LEU A 8 51.72 12.01 -5.22
N ILE A 9 50.98 13.04 -5.64
CA ILE A 9 49.62 13.31 -5.17
C ILE A 9 48.68 12.52 -6.09
N SER A 10 48.14 11.40 -5.59
CA SER A 10 47.08 10.67 -6.26
C SER A 10 45.75 11.36 -5.96
N ALA A 11 45.22 12.10 -6.94
CA ALA A 11 43.85 12.60 -6.91
C ALA A 11 42.89 11.43 -7.17
N VAL A 12 42.18 10.99 -6.13
CA VAL A 12 41.07 10.05 -6.27
C VAL A 12 39.86 10.84 -6.77
N LEU A 13 39.60 10.78 -8.07
CA LEU A 13 38.35 11.25 -8.66
C LEU A 13 37.26 10.22 -8.30
N GLY A 14 36.42 10.56 -7.33
CA GLY A 14 35.24 9.75 -6.99
C GLY A 14 34.24 9.79 -8.14
N LEU A 15 34.24 8.75 -8.96
CA LEU A 15 33.20 8.52 -9.97
C LEU A 15 31.93 8.10 -9.22
N VAL A 16 31.02 9.04 -8.97
CA VAL A 16 29.66 8.71 -8.54
C VAL A 16 28.99 8.03 -9.73
N LEU A 17 29.02 6.70 -9.75
CA LEU A 17 28.17 5.88 -10.59
C LEU A 17 26.73 6.10 -10.13
N VAL A 18 26.07 7.10 -10.71
CA VAL A 18 24.60 7.16 -10.72
C VAL A 18 24.16 5.98 -11.58
N LEU A 19 23.88 4.84 -10.93
CA LEU A 19 23.20 3.74 -11.59
C LEU A 19 21.83 4.28 -12.04
N PRO A 20 21.47 4.16 -13.33
CA PRO A 20 20.12 4.51 -13.76
C PRO A 20 19.15 3.62 -12.98
N ALA A 21 18.18 4.26 -12.31
CA ALA A 21 17.08 3.56 -11.65
C ALA A 21 16.46 2.58 -12.65
N GLN A 22 16.50 1.29 -12.33
CA GLN A 22 15.73 0.31 -13.08
C GLN A 22 14.26 0.64 -12.87
N THR A 23 13.55 1.01 -13.94
CA THR A 23 12.08 1.14 -13.92
C THR A 23 11.49 -0.26 -13.90
N ASN A 24 11.62 -0.94 -12.77
CA ASN A 24 10.80 -2.10 -12.48
C ASN A 24 9.39 -1.58 -12.17
N ALA A 25 8.35 -2.24 -12.69
CA ALA A 25 6.98 -2.02 -12.21
C ALA A 25 6.92 -2.53 -10.76
N GLN A 26 7.38 -1.70 -9.83
CA GLN A 26 7.35 -1.98 -8.39
C GLN A 26 6.06 -1.40 -7.85
N THR A 27 4.99 -2.19 -7.86
CA THR A 27 4.00 -2.00 -6.79
C THR A 27 4.73 -2.23 -5.47
N ALA A 28 4.44 -1.45 -4.44
CA ALA A 28 4.90 -1.73 -3.08
C ALA A 28 4.68 -3.24 -2.78
N SER A 29 5.77 -3.94 -2.44
CA SER A 29 5.81 -5.42 -2.42
C SER A 29 4.90 -6.05 -1.36
N ASP A 30 4.43 -5.22 -0.44
CA ASP A 30 3.63 -5.53 0.73
C ASP A 30 2.12 -5.46 0.47
N LYS A 31 1.57 -4.49 -0.26
CA LYS A 31 0.10 -4.39 -0.45
C LYS A 31 -0.52 -5.51 -1.30
N PHE A 32 0.17 -5.89 -2.39
CA PHE A 32 -0.21 -6.83 -3.45
C PHE A 32 -1.52 -6.56 -4.23
N VAL A 33 -2.50 -5.83 -3.71
CA VAL A 33 -3.66 -5.39 -4.53
C VAL A 33 -3.19 -4.36 -5.55
N ARG A 34 -2.95 -4.81 -6.78
CA ARG A 34 -2.43 -3.98 -7.88
C ARG A 34 -3.60 -3.42 -8.69
N THR A 35 -3.62 -2.10 -8.84
CA THR A 35 -4.72 -1.36 -9.41
C THR A 35 -4.33 -0.74 -10.76
N ALA A 36 -5.26 -0.74 -11.69
CA ALA A 36 -5.10 -0.13 -12.99
C ALA A 36 -6.27 0.83 -13.29
N ASN A 37 -5.98 1.95 -13.93
CA ASN A 37 -7.00 2.80 -14.52
C ASN A 37 -6.70 3.05 -16.00
N TYR A 38 -7.64 2.65 -16.85
CA TYR A 38 -7.62 2.93 -18.27
C TYR A 38 -8.35 4.27 -18.47
N PHE A 39 -7.62 5.39 -18.40
CA PHE A 39 -8.19 6.75 -18.37
C PHE A 39 -7.94 7.49 -19.68
N LEU A 40 -8.84 7.38 -20.66
CA LEU A 40 -8.64 7.96 -21.99
C LEU A 40 -9.15 9.40 -22.14
N MET A 41 -8.79 10.27 -21.19
CA MET A 41 -9.00 11.72 -21.30
C MET A 41 -7.70 12.49 -21.08
N SER A 42 -7.55 13.61 -21.80
CA SER A 42 -6.41 14.53 -21.74
C SER A 42 -6.89 15.99 -21.64
N GLY A 43 -5.96 16.96 -21.66
CA GLY A 43 -6.28 18.39 -21.56
C GLY A 43 -6.86 18.75 -20.19
N ARG A 44 -7.98 19.49 -20.16
CA ARG A 44 -8.59 19.98 -18.91
C ARG A 44 -8.91 18.88 -17.89
N ALA A 45 -9.16 17.65 -18.35
CA ALA A 45 -9.44 16.53 -17.46
C ALA A 45 -8.25 16.19 -16.55
N LEU A 46 -7.02 16.29 -17.06
CA LEU A 46 -5.80 16.02 -16.29
C LEU A 46 -5.22 17.28 -15.62
N GLU A 47 -5.85 18.44 -15.82
CA GLU A 47 -5.57 19.67 -15.06
C GLU A 47 -6.40 19.75 -13.77
N ASP A 48 -7.46 18.93 -13.66
CA ASP A 48 -8.32 18.88 -12.50
C ASP A 48 -7.61 18.22 -11.31
N GLN A 49 -7.67 18.89 -10.15
CA GLN A 49 -6.98 18.41 -8.94
C GLN A 49 -7.54 17.06 -8.45
N SER A 50 -8.85 16.84 -8.57
CA SER A 50 -9.46 15.55 -8.19
C SER A 50 -9.00 14.42 -9.10
N ALA A 51 -8.80 14.69 -10.39
CA ALA A 51 -8.24 13.71 -11.32
C ALA A 51 -6.80 13.38 -10.97
N ILE A 52 -5.96 14.38 -10.69
CA ILE A 52 -4.58 14.17 -10.23
C ILE A 52 -4.56 13.34 -8.96
N ASP A 53 -5.31 13.74 -7.93
CA ASP A 53 -5.33 13.07 -6.63
C ASP A 53 -5.85 11.63 -6.73
N THR A 54 -6.79 11.36 -7.64
CA THR A 54 -7.36 10.01 -7.80
C THR A 54 -6.50 9.12 -8.66
N LEU A 55 -6.04 9.60 -9.82
CA LEU A 55 -5.18 8.81 -10.73
C LEU A 55 -3.83 8.48 -10.09
N SER A 56 -3.31 9.34 -9.21
CA SER A 56 -2.07 9.07 -8.49
C SER A 56 -2.17 7.92 -7.49
N LYS A 57 -3.38 7.50 -7.09
CA LYS A 57 -3.56 6.35 -6.19
C LYS A 57 -3.41 5.00 -6.89
N PHE A 58 -3.53 4.98 -8.22
CA PHE A 58 -3.42 3.75 -8.99
C PHE A 58 -1.95 3.37 -9.19
N ASP A 59 -1.68 2.07 -9.25
CA ASP A 59 -0.33 1.55 -9.53
C ASP A 59 0.02 1.66 -11.02
N LEU A 60 -0.97 1.51 -11.89
CA LEU A 60 -0.81 1.60 -13.34
C LEU A 60 -1.92 2.48 -13.92
N ILE A 61 -1.55 3.47 -14.72
CA ILE A 61 -2.52 4.23 -15.51
C ILE A 61 -2.13 4.22 -16.98
N VAL A 62 -3.15 4.22 -17.83
CA VAL A 62 -3.01 4.36 -19.28
C VAL A 62 -3.69 5.65 -19.69
N LEU A 63 -2.97 6.51 -20.38
CA LEU A 63 -3.45 7.84 -20.80
C LEU A 63 -3.32 8.02 -22.31
N PRO A 64 -4.12 8.91 -22.94
CA PRO A 64 -3.93 9.26 -24.34
C PRO A 64 -2.52 9.81 -24.59
N ALA A 65 -1.85 9.37 -25.65
CA ALA A 65 -0.46 9.75 -25.92
C ALA A 65 -0.28 11.27 -26.08
N GLU A 66 -1.30 12.00 -26.54
CA GLU A 66 -1.26 13.46 -26.67
C GLU A 66 -1.26 14.20 -25.32
N ALA A 67 -1.52 13.52 -24.19
CA ALA A 67 -1.38 14.10 -22.86
C ALA A 67 0.03 14.67 -22.61
N GLN A 68 1.07 14.15 -23.28
CA GLN A 68 2.43 14.68 -23.19
C GLN A 68 2.57 16.11 -23.75
N GLU A 69 1.67 16.53 -24.65
CA GLU A 69 1.71 17.85 -25.28
C GLU A 69 1.06 18.91 -24.36
N TYR A 70 0.00 18.53 -23.65
CA TYR A 70 -0.84 19.46 -22.89
C TYR A 70 -0.66 19.37 -21.37
N ASN A 71 -0.34 18.19 -20.84
CA ASN A 71 -0.45 17.90 -19.40
C ASN A 71 0.90 17.55 -18.76
N LYS A 72 2.01 18.16 -19.20
CA LYS A 72 3.35 17.91 -18.61
C LYS A 72 3.38 18.02 -17.07
N PRO A 73 2.70 19.00 -16.43
CA PRO A 73 2.66 19.10 -14.97
C PRO A 73 2.04 17.87 -14.29
N PHE A 74 1.05 17.22 -14.92
CA PHE A 74 0.38 16.02 -14.37
C PHE A 74 1.40 14.92 -14.06
N PHE A 75 2.32 14.62 -14.99
CA PHE A 75 3.29 13.53 -14.81
C PHE A 75 4.22 13.75 -13.61
N ALA A 76 4.66 14.99 -13.38
CA ALA A 76 5.49 15.32 -12.24
C ALA A 76 4.70 15.24 -10.92
N GLU A 77 3.47 15.74 -10.93
CA GLU A 77 2.62 15.83 -9.75
C GLU A 77 2.07 14.45 -9.35
N ALA A 78 1.79 13.58 -10.32
CA ALA A 78 1.44 12.19 -10.10
C ALA A 78 2.60 11.40 -9.47
N ARG A 79 3.81 11.51 -10.04
CA ARG A 79 5.01 10.85 -9.49
C ARG A 79 5.44 11.38 -8.13
N LYS A 80 5.10 12.63 -7.81
CA LYS A 80 5.33 13.19 -6.48
C LYS A 80 4.44 12.52 -5.42
N ARG A 81 3.19 12.19 -5.77
CA ARG A 81 2.24 11.50 -4.86
C ARG A 81 2.49 10.01 -4.80
N ASN A 82 2.84 9.41 -5.93
CA ASN A 82 3.13 7.99 -6.05
C ASN A 82 4.40 7.82 -6.90
N PRO A 83 5.58 7.74 -6.26
CA PRO A 83 6.86 7.57 -6.97
C PRO A 83 6.94 6.29 -7.82
N ASP A 84 6.12 5.30 -7.50
CA ASP A 84 6.10 3.98 -8.10
C ASP A 84 5.07 3.83 -9.23
N ILE A 85 4.27 4.88 -9.51
CA ILE A 85 3.22 4.84 -10.53
C ILE A 85 3.79 4.52 -11.93
N VAL A 86 3.16 3.56 -12.61
CA VAL A 86 3.43 3.25 -14.01
C VAL A 86 2.47 4.02 -14.92
N ILE A 87 3.00 4.87 -15.80
CA ILE A 87 2.20 5.65 -16.75
C ILE A 87 2.50 5.21 -18.18
N LEU A 88 1.51 4.61 -18.86
CA LEU A 88 1.63 4.09 -20.22
C LEU A 88 0.89 4.96 -21.23
N ALA A 89 1.51 5.16 -22.40
CA ALA A 89 0.88 5.86 -23.52
C ALA A 89 -0.06 4.91 -24.28
N TYR A 90 -1.33 5.29 -24.40
CA TYR A 90 -2.30 4.64 -25.27
C TYR A 90 -1.96 4.87 -26.74
N VAL A 91 -1.78 3.79 -27.49
CA VAL A 91 -1.47 3.83 -28.93
C VAL A 91 -2.33 2.81 -29.67
N PRO A 92 -3.34 3.23 -30.46
CA PRO A 92 -4.06 2.32 -31.33
C PRO A 92 -3.13 1.82 -32.43
N THR A 93 -3.13 0.51 -32.68
CA THR A 93 -2.20 -0.08 -33.65
C THR A 93 -2.66 0.03 -35.10
N VAL A 94 -3.97 0.23 -35.32
CA VAL A 94 -4.57 0.09 -36.66
C VAL A 94 -5.41 1.31 -37.03
N SER A 95 -6.11 1.92 -36.08
CA SER A 95 -7.03 3.03 -36.35
C SER A 95 -6.32 4.39 -36.47
N TRP A 96 -6.67 5.12 -37.53
CA TRP A 96 -6.48 6.57 -37.63
C TRP A 96 -7.81 7.30 -37.55
N ASN A 97 -7.90 8.35 -36.73
CA ASN A 97 -9.10 9.18 -36.61
C ASN A 97 -8.85 10.62 -37.06
N SER A 98 -9.65 11.10 -38.02
CA SER A 98 -9.56 12.47 -38.56
C SER A 98 -9.91 13.58 -37.57
N ILE A 99 -10.49 13.23 -36.42
CA ILE A 99 -10.82 14.20 -35.35
C ILE A 99 -9.64 14.51 -34.45
N TRP A 100 -8.55 13.72 -34.48
CA TRP A 100 -7.35 14.01 -33.70
C TRP A 100 -6.69 15.29 -34.20
N ARG A 101 -6.70 16.32 -33.35
CA ARG A 101 -6.24 17.68 -33.67
C ARG A 101 -5.27 18.16 -32.61
N ASP A 102 -4.08 17.57 -32.61
CA ASP A 102 -3.00 17.90 -31.70
C ASP A 102 -1.62 17.76 -32.37
N PRO A 103 -0.57 18.39 -31.81
CA PRO A 103 0.76 18.35 -32.38
C PRO A 103 1.33 16.94 -32.57
N LEU A 104 1.03 15.98 -31.69
CA LEU A 104 1.57 14.62 -31.76
C LEU A 104 0.94 13.88 -32.94
N HIS A 105 -0.38 13.85 -33.04
CA HIS A 105 -1.07 13.17 -34.14
C HIS A 105 -0.86 13.87 -35.48
N ASN A 106 -0.65 15.19 -35.52
CA ASN A 106 -0.24 15.89 -36.73
C ASN A 106 1.13 15.39 -37.23
N ARG A 107 2.11 15.16 -36.33
CA ARG A 107 3.39 14.54 -36.68
C ARG A 107 3.19 13.12 -37.17
N LEU A 108 2.37 12.32 -36.48
CA LEU A 108 2.06 10.95 -36.90
C LEU A 108 1.51 10.92 -38.33
N GLN A 109 0.48 11.73 -38.61
CA GLN A 109 -0.18 11.82 -39.91
C GLN A 109 0.77 12.19 -41.03
N SER A 110 1.69 13.13 -40.77
CA SER A 110 2.62 13.65 -41.79
C SER A 110 3.53 12.58 -42.40
N GLY A 111 3.79 11.49 -41.67
CA GLY A 111 4.58 10.36 -42.18
C GLY A 111 3.74 9.18 -42.69
N ILE A 112 2.41 9.22 -42.60
CA ILE A 112 1.55 8.18 -43.17
C ILE A 112 1.54 8.32 -44.69
N ARG A 113 2.00 7.26 -45.37
CA ARG A 113 2.05 7.22 -46.84
C ARG A 113 0.84 6.49 -47.44
N PRO A 114 0.49 6.76 -48.71
CA PRO A 114 -0.66 6.11 -49.38
C PRO A 114 -0.63 4.57 -49.42
N ASP A 115 0.57 3.95 -49.37
CA ASP A 115 0.79 2.50 -49.35
C ASP A 115 0.55 1.86 -47.97
N MET A 116 0.49 2.68 -46.91
CA MET A 116 0.29 2.22 -45.54
C MET A 116 -1.18 1.99 -45.17
N TRP A 117 -2.13 2.40 -46.00
CA TRP A 117 -3.56 2.23 -45.73
C TRP A 117 -4.03 0.81 -46.04
N LEU A 118 -4.87 0.26 -45.16
CA LEU A 118 -5.59 -0.98 -45.40
C LEU A 118 -6.77 -0.69 -46.35
N LYS A 119 -6.88 -1.48 -47.42
CA LYS A 119 -7.86 -1.26 -48.49
C LYS A 119 -8.55 -2.56 -48.85
N LYS A 120 -9.81 -2.45 -49.24
CA LYS A 120 -10.55 -3.53 -49.90
C LYS A 120 -10.03 -3.77 -51.32
N PRO A 121 -10.38 -4.89 -51.97
CA PRO A 121 -9.98 -5.16 -53.36
C PRO A 121 -10.36 -4.08 -54.37
N ASP A 122 -11.44 -3.32 -54.11
CA ASP A 122 -11.89 -2.20 -54.95
C ASP A 122 -11.16 -0.87 -54.65
N GLY A 123 -10.21 -0.87 -53.72
CA GLY A 123 -9.43 0.30 -53.30
C GLY A 123 -10.09 1.18 -52.24
N SER A 124 -11.32 0.86 -51.81
CA SER A 124 -12.02 1.61 -50.76
C SER A 124 -11.36 1.42 -49.38
N PRO A 125 -11.45 2.41 -48.47
CA PRO A 125 -10.87 2.32 -47.14
C PRO A 125 -11.57 1.27 -46.28
N VAL A 126 -10.79 0.64 -45.40
CA VAL A 126 -11.29 -0.21 -44.31
C VAL A 126 -11.33 0.62 -43.02
N SER A 127 -12.25 0.33 -42.12
CA SER A 127 -12.38 0.99 -40.82
C SER A 127 -12.52 -0.06 -39.72
N VAL A 128 -11.84 0.14 -38.59
CA VAL A 128 -12.04 -0.68 -37.38
C VAL A 128 -13.31 -0.19 -36.67
N TRP A 129 -13.41 1.13 -36.49
CA TRP A 129 -14.54 1.80 -35.86
C TRP A 129 -15.18 2.84 -36.79
N PRO A 130 -16.49 3.15 -36.62
CA PRO A 130 -17.13 4.23 -37.37
C PRO A 130 -16.34 5.54 -37.31
N GLY A 131 -16.05 6.14 -38.45
CA GLY A 131 -15.31 7.41 -38.54
C GLY A 131 -13.78 7.29 -38.54
N THR A 132 -13.23 6.08 -38.47
CA THR A 132 -11.78 5.81 -38.56
C THR A 132 -11.37 5.30 -39.95
N GLN A 133 -10.08 5.31 -40.24
CA GLN A 133 -9.48 4.60 -41.38
C GLN A 133 -8.38 3.67 -40.86
N ALA A 134 -8.35 2.43 -41.35
CA ALA A 134 -7.44 1.40 -40.90
C ALA A 134 -6.10 1.42 -41.66
N LEU A 135 -5.02 1.17 -40.94
CA LEU A 135 -3.65 1.08 -41.46
C LEU A 135 -3.22 -0.38 -41.60
N ASN A 136 -2.41 -0.66 -42.61
CA ASN A 136 -2.02 -2.01 -42.99
C ASN A 136 -0.76 -2.45 -42.23
N LEU A 137 -0.94 -3.19 -41.13
CA LEU A 137 0.17 -3.70 -40.30
C LEU A 137 1.13 -4.64 -41.04
N SER A 138 0.66 -5.31 -42.09
CA SER A 138 1.49 -6.19 -42.92
C SER A 138 2.42 -5.41 -43.85
N GLY A 139 2.24 -4.09 -43.98
CA GLY A 139 3.07 -3.21 -44.79
C GLY A 139 4.03 -2.35 -43.98
N ALA A 140 4.48 -1.25 -44.58
CA ALA A 140 5.46 -0.34 -43.96
C ALA A 140 4.93 0.41 -42.72
N TRP A 141 3.62 0.35 -42.44
CA TRP A 141 3.02 0.99 -41.28
C TRP A 141 3.59 0.47 -39.96
N SER A 142 3.78 -0.85 -39.82
CA SER A 142 4.29 -1.43 -38.57
C SER A 142 5.69 -0.91 -38.21
N ASP A 143 6.55 -0.70 -39.21
CA ASP A 143 7.87 -0.10 -39.04
C ASP A 143 7.80 1.36 -38.63
N TYR A 144 6.94 2.12 -39.31
CA TYR A 144 6.76 3.54 -39.04
C TYR A 144 6.17 3.78 -37.65
N LEU A 145 5.17 2.99 -37.25
CA LEU A 145 4.57 3.09 -35.92
C LEU A 145 5.58 2.72 -34.82
N ALA A 146 6.39 1.68 -35.01
CA ALA A 146 7.46 1.33 -34.06
C ALA A 146 8.49 2.48 -33.90
N GLU A 147 8.87 3.12 -35.00
CA GLU A 147 9.76 4.29 -34.98
C GLU A 147 9.11 5.48 -34.27
N PHE A 148 7.86 5.80 -34.62
CA PHE A 148 7.12 6.90 -34.03
C PHE A 148 6.91 6.70 -32.53
N ALA A 149 6.51 5.50 -32.09
CA ALA A 149 6.30 5.20 -30.69
C ALA A 149 7.61 5.30 -29.89
N SER A 150 8.75 4.91 -30.48
CA SER A 150 10.04 5.10 -29.83
C SER A 150 10.47 6.56 -29.77
N ARG A 151 10.37 7.30 -30.89
CA ARG A 151 10.95 8.63 -31.05
C ARG A 151 10.06 9.73 -30.48
N ASP A 152 8.78 9.72 -30.84
CA ASP A 152 7.85 10.81 -30.55
C ASP A 152 7.03 10.57 -29.28
N ILE A 153 6.85 9.32 -28.86
CA ILE A 153 6.13 8.98 -27.62
C ILE A 153 7.12 8.71 -26.50
N VAL A 154 7.80 7.56 -26.49
CA VAL A 154 8.75 7.22 -25.40
C VAL A 154 9.89 8.24 -25.31
N GLY A 155 10.35 8.77 -26.44
CA GLY A 155 11.38 9.81 -26.52
C GLY A 155 11.00 11.16 -25.88
N SER A 156 9.73 11.39 -25.54
CA SER A 156 9.34 12.59 -24.77
C SER A 156 9.82 12.55 -23.32
N GLY A 157 10.17 11.36 -22.81
CA GLY A 157 10.74 11.15 -21.48
C GLY A 157 9.72 11.05 -20.34
N VAL A 158 8.43 11.25 -20.60
CA VAL A 158 7.40 11.23 -19.54
C VAL A 158 6.72 9.87 -19.33
N TRP A 159 6.89 8.93 -20.27
CA TRP A 159 6.21 7.63 -20.26
C TRP A 159 7.09 6.49 -19.74
N ASP A 160 6.49 5.57 -19.00
CA ASP A 160 7.13 4.33 -18.54
C ASP A 160 7.03 3.22 -19.59
N GLY A 161 6.15 3.40 -20.58
CA GLY A 161 5.96 2.44 -21.65
C GLY A 161 4.81 2.76 -22.58
N ILE A 162 4.42 1.75 -23.36
CA ILE A 162 3.36 1.83 -24.37
C ILE A 162 2.28 0.78 -24.07
N PHE A 163 1.04 1.21 -24.19
CA PHE A 163 -0.13 0.37 -24.27
C PHE A 163 -0.59 0.31 -25.73
N TYR A 164 -0.35 -0.80 -26.41
CA TYR A 164 -0.82 -1.00 -27.78
C TYR A 164 -2.23 -1.58 -27.79
N ASP A 165 -3.17 -0.85 -28.36
CA ASP A 165 -4.57 -1.26 -28.46
C ASP A 165 -4.92 -1.81 -29.84
N GLU A 166 -6.09 -2.42 -29.95
CA GLU A 166 -6.63 -3.05 -31.16
C GLU A 166 -5.78 -4.22 -31.66
N VAL A 167 -5.07 -4.94 -30.79
CA VAL A 167 -4.17 -6.04 -31.17
C VAL A 167 -4.95 -7.29 -31.53
N SER A 168 -5.01 -7.64 -32.82
CA SER A 168 -5.71 -8.85 -33.30
C SER A 168 -4.80 -9.71 -34.17
N ASP A 169 -4.68 -11.00 -33.86
CA ASP A 169 -3.90 -11.96 -34.67
C ASP A 169 -4.64 -12.46 -35.91
N SER A 170 -5.85 -11.97 -36.16
CA SER A 170 -6.58 -12.16 -37.43
C SER A 170 -7.09 -10.83 -38.00
N ILE A 171 -7.10 -10.75 -39.33
CA ILE A 171 -7.66 -9.66 -40.13
C ILE A 171 -9.09 -9.97 -40.62
N SER A 172 -9.69 -11.08 -40.18
CA SER A 172 -11.02 -11.54 -40.63
C SER A 172 -12.12 -10.48 -40.49
N TRP A 173 -12.00 -9.58 -39.50
CA TRP A 173 -12.93 -8.47 -39.28
C TRP A 173 -12.99 -7.47 -40.45
N ALA A 174 -11.92 -7.35 -41.24
CA ALA A 174 -11.85 -6.45 -42.40
C ALA A 174 -12.53 -7.03 -43.66
N GLY A 175 -12.83 -8.33 -43.68
CA GLY A 175 -13.20 -9.05 -44.90
C GLY A 175 -12.05 -9.12 -45.91
N PRO A 176 -12.34 -9.40 -47.19
CA PRO A 176 -11.31 -9.37 -48.24
C PRO A 176 -10.59 -8.02 -48.26
N SER A 177 -9.26 -8.04 -48.20
CA SER A 177 -8.41 -6.86 -48.14
C SER A 177 -7.05 -7.13 -48.80
N ASN A 178 -6.18 -6.13 -48.86
CA ASN A 178 -4.83 -6.24 -49.42
C ASN A 178 -3.81 -6.94 -48.50
N THR A 179 -4.25 -7.86 -47.64
CA THR A 179 -3.40 -8.68 -46.77
C THR A 179 -4.05 -10.03 -46.43
N THR A 180 -3.33 -10.89 -45.69
CA THR A 180 -3.78 -12.21 -45.22
C THR A 180 -3.61 -12.32 -43.70
N ASP A 181 -4.31 -13.25 -43.04
CA ASP A 181 -4.17 -13.49 -41.59
C ASP A 181 -2.71 -13.76 -41.18
N SER A 182 -1.97 -14.56 -41.95
CA SER A 182 -0.57 -14.86 -41.65
C SER A 182 0.30 -13.60 -41.72
N ALA A 183 0.16 -12.81 -42.80
CA ALA A 183 0.91 -11.57 -42.95
C ALA A 183 0.50 -10.51 -41.92
N TRP A 184 -0.74 -10.55 -41.44
CA TRP A 184 -1.25 -9.67 -40.40
C TRP A 184 -0.63 -9.97 -39.04
N ALA A 185 -0.64 -11.25 -38.64
CA ALA A 185 0.01 -11.71 -37.41
C ALA A 185 1.53 -11.44 -37.42
N ASP A 186 2.18 -11.62 -38.57
CA ASP A 186 3.60 -11.26 -38.76
C ASP A 186 3.84 -9.75 -38.63
N GLY A 187 2.88 -8.92 -39.07
CA GLY A 187 2.90 -7.47 -38.89
C GLY A 187 2.94 -7.04 -37.41
N TYR A 188 2.17 -7.71 -36.54
CA TYR A 188 2.25 -7.47 -35.09
C TYR A 188 3.57 -7.93 -34.49
N VAL A 189 4.07 -9.11 -34.87
CA VAL A 189 5.40 -9.56 -34.43
C VAL A 189 6.46 -8.54 -34.82
N ASN A 190 6.40 -8.01 -36.04
CA ASN A 190 7.31 -6.98 -36.52
C ASN A 190 7.17 -5.66 -35.72
N LEU A 191 5.96 -5.15 -35.52
CA LEU A 191 5.71 -3.94 -34.71
C LEU A 191 6.26 -4.09 -33.29
N LEU A 192 5.89 -5.17 -32.59
CA LEU A 192 6.24 -5.38 -31.19
C LEU A 192 7.74 -5.62 -31.01
N SER A 193 8.35 -6.45 -31.85
CA SER A 193 9.79 -6.72 -31.80
C SER A 193 10.64 -5.48 -32.10
N LYS A 194 10.27 -4.68 -33.12
CA LYS A 194 10.96 -3.43 -33.44
C LYS A 194 10.77 -2.37 -32.37
N THR A 195 9.55 -2.23 -31.83
CA THR A 195 9.31 -1.33 -30.70
C THR A 195 10.21 -1.71 -29.53
N ARG A 196 10.20 -2.99 -29.13
CA ARG A 196 11.04 -3.50 -28.04
C ARG A 196 12.53 -3.25 -28.27
N ALA A 197 13.02 -3.51 -29.47
CA ALA A 197 14.43 -3.30 -29.82
C ALA A 197 14.84 -1.82 -29.71
N LYS A 198 13.92 -0.88 -29.97
CA LYS A 198 14.18 0.56 -29.92
C LYS A 198 14.07 1.16 -28.52
N ILE A 199 13.08 0.74 -27.74
CA ILE A 199 12.80 1.32 -26.41
C ILE A 199 13.51 0.60 -25.25
N GLY A 200 14.10 -0.57 -25.52
CA GLY A 200 14.83 -1.35 -24.53
C GLY A 200 13.94 -2.20 -23.62
N SER A 201 14.57 -2.99 -22.74
CA SER A 201 13.87 -3.91 -21.81
C SER A 201 13.34 -3.23 -20.55
N GLN A 202 13.80 -2.01 -20.26
CA GLN A 202 13.39 -1.24 -19.07
C GLN A 202 12.00 -0.63 -19.24
N LYS A 203 11.58 -0.31 -20.46
CA LYS A 203 10.25 0.24 -20.75
C LYS A 203 9.19 -0.85 -20.81
N ILE A 204 7.97 -0.52 -20.45
CA ILE A 204 6.86 -1.48 -20.46
C ILE A 204 6.19 -1.48 -21.84
N ILE A 205 5.82 -2.66 -22.33
CA ILE A 205 4.91 -2.80 -23.47
C ILE A 205 3.81 -3.75 -23.04
N ILE A 206 2.56 -3.31 -23.05
CA ILE A 206 1.41 -4.20 -22.91
C ILE A 206 0.44 -4.01 -24.06
N THR A 207 -0.33 -5.05 -24.36
CA THR A 207 -1.30 -5.05 -25.46
C THR A 207 -2.73 -5.20 -24.97
N ASN A 208 -3.72 -4.73 -25.73
CA ASN A 208 -5.12 -5.10 -25.56
C ASN A 208 -5.64 -5.82 -26.81
N GLY A 209 -6.27 -6.99 -26.63
CA GLY A 209 -6.84 -7.78 -27.74
C GLY A 209 -6.47 -9.27 -27.75
N SER A 210 -5.42 -9.68 -28.46
CA SER A 210 -5.09 -11.09 -28.75
C SER A 210 -4.14 -11.76 -27.72
N SER A 211 -4.36 -13.05 -27.48
CA SER A 211 -3.53 -13.93 -26.62
C SER A 211 -2.47 -14.71 -27.40
N ASN A 212 -2.13 -14.29 -28.62
CA ASN A 212 -1.17 -15.01 -29.45
C ASN A 212 0.21 -15.07 -28.76
N SER A 213 0.67 -16.29 -28.48
CA SER A 213 1.92 -16.54 -27.74
C SER A 213 3.15 -16.02 -28.47
N ARG A 214 3.10 -15.82 -29.80
CA ARG A 214 4.21 -15.23 -30.58
C ARG A 214 4.57 -13.82 -30.12
N PHE A 215 3.63 -13.10 -29.50
CA PHE A 215 3.82 -11.73 -29.03
C PHE A 215 4.53 -11.66 -27.67
N SER A 216 4.36 -12.67 -26.82
CA SER A 216 4.78 -12.68 -25.40
C SER A 216 6.27 -12.40 -25.16
N GLN A 217 7.14 -12.73 -26.12
CA GLN A 217 8.58 -12.48 -26.02
C GLN A 217 8.98 -11.01 -26.17
N TYR A 218 8.08 -10.16 -26.68
CA TYR A 218 8.36 -8.74 -26.95
C TYR A 218 7.64 -7.80 -25.99
N VAL A 219 6.68 -8.30 -25.22
CA VAL A 219 5.78 -7.52 -24.37
C VAL A 219 5.86 -8.00 -22.92
N ASN A 220 5.57 -7.10 -21.98
CA ASN A 220 5.45 -7.41 -20.57
C ASN A 220 4.14 -8.16 -20.26
N GLY A 221 3.12 -8.04 -21.12
CA GLY A 221 1.86 -8.76 -20.97
C GLY A 221 0.72 -8.08 -21.72
N ARG A 222 -0.50 -8.23 -21.22
CA ARG A 222 -1.71 -7.73 -21.88
C ARG A 222 -2.84 -7.38 -20.93
N MET A 223 -3.78 -6.59 -21.42
CA MET A 223 -5.10 -6.41 -20.83
C MET A 223 -6.08 -7.48 -21.34
N PHE A 224 -6.87 -8.03 -20.43
CA PHE A 224 -8.09 -8.80 -20.67
C PHE A 224 -9.28 -7.88 -20.41
N GLU A 225 -9.75 -7.23 -21.47
CA GLU A 225 -10.83 -6.26 -21.43
C GLU A 225 -12.20 -6.94 -21.35
N THR A 226 -13.18 -6.23 -20.78
CA THR A 226 -14.56 -6.70 -20.60
C THR A 226 -14.58 -8.05 -19.88
N PHE A 227 -13.81 -8.18 -18.80
CA PHE A 227 -13.62 -9.46 -18.15
C PHE A 227 -14.94 -10.06 -17.59
N PRO A 228 -15.21 -11.37 -17.83
CA PRO A 228 -14.46 -12.29 -18.68
C PRO A 228 -14.53 -11.94 -20.17
N THR A 229 -13.36 -11.82 -20.82
CA THR A 229 -13.20 -11.30 -22.18
C THR A 229 -14.00 -12.12 -23.21
N PRO A 230 -15.07 -11.59 -23.83
CA PRO A 230 -16.03 -12.37 -24.61
C PRO A 230 -15.43 -13.09 -25.84
N TRP A 231 -14.41 -12.51 -26.45
CA TRP A 231 -13.75 -13.06 -27.64
C TRP A 231 -12.59 -14.00 -27.31
N GLU A 232 -12.21 -14.14 -26.04
CA GLU A 232 -11.15 -15.06 -25.63
C GLU A 232 -11.75 -16.42 -25.25
N ALA A 233 -11.43 -17.43 -26.07
CA ALA A 233 -11.76 -18.84 -25.79
C ALA A 233 -13.25 -19.09 -25.40
N GLY A 234 -14.16 -18.37 -26.04
CA GLY A 234 -15.61 -18.50 -25.82
C GLY A 234 -16.16 -17.66 -24.65
N GLY A 235 -15.35 -16.79 -24.04
CA GLY A 235 -15.79 -15.82 -23.04
C GLY A 235 -16.13 -16.41 -21.66
N SER A 236 -15.79 -17.68 -21.43
CA SER A 236 -16.00 -18.29 -20.12
C SER A 236 -14.90 -17.89 -19.13
N TRP A 237 -15.25 -17.79 -17.85
CA TRP A 237 -14.31 -17.40 -16.80
C TRP A 237 -13.10 -18.33 -16.76
N GLU A 238 -13.32 -19.64 -16.79
CA GLU A 238 -12.25 -20.63 -16.70
C GLU A 238 -11.28 -20.58 -17.88
N ALA A 239 -11.78 -20.30 -19.09
CA ALA A 239 -10.94 -20.24 -20.27
C ALA A 239 -10.07 -18.97 -20.26
N VAL A 240 -10.67 -17.81 -19.93
CA VAL A 240 -9.95 -16.54 -19.79
C VAL A 240 -8.91 -16.62 -18.66
N MET A 241 -9.28 -17.18 -17.51
CA MET A 241 -8.36 -17.32 -16.37
C MET A 241 -7.20 -18.27 -16.67
N GLN A 242 -7.45 -19.39 -17.35
CA GLN A 242 -6.37 -20.29 -17.77
C GLN A 242 -5.39 -19.57 -18.72
N LYS A 243 -5.92 -18.82 -19.70
CA LYS A 243 -5.09 -18.01 -20.62
C LYS A 243 -4.27 -16.96 -19.91
N TYR A 244 -4.88 -16.22 -18.99
CA TYR A 244 -4.23 -15.23 -18.15
C TYR A 244 -3.04 -15.82 -17.39
N ILE A 245 -3.26 -16.90 -16.62
CA ILE A 245 -2.20 -17.53 -15.82
C ILE A 245 -1.11 -18.17 -16.68
N ASP A 246 -1.45 -18.77 -17.83
CA ASP A 246 -0.46 -19.40 -18.69
C ASP A 246 0.40 -18.39 -19.43
N LEU A 247 -0.20 -17.30 -19.94
CA LEU A 247 0.56 -16.24 -20.61
C LEU A 247 1.55 -15.56 -19.67
N GLN A 248 1.22 -15.40 -18.37
CA GLN A 248 2.17 -14.86 -17.39
C GLN A 248 3.48 -15.64 -17.34
N LYS A 249 3.45 -16.96 -17.60
CA LYS A 249 4.65 -17.82 -17.61
C LYS A 249 5.47 -17.72 -18.90
N THR A 250 4.91 -17.11 -19.95
CA THR A 250 5.54 -17.01 -21.27
C THR A 250 6.36 -15.74 -21.46
N VAL A 251 6.16 -14.73 -20.60
CA VAL A 251 6.94 -13.48 -20.64
C VAL A 251 8.40 -13.79 -20.27
N GLN A 252 9.34 -13.33 -21.09
CA GLN A 252 10.78 -13.62 -20.93
C GLN A 252 11.59 -12.35 -20.68
N GLY A 253 12.51 -12.43 -19.72
CA GLY A 253 13.51 -11.38 -19.47
C GLY A 253 12.96 -10.05 -18.93
N GLN A 254 11.68 -10.01 -18.53
CA GLN A 254 10.97 -8.80 -18.09
C GLN A 254 9.92 -9.14 -17.02
N PRO A 255 9.57 -8.20 -16.11
CA PRO A 255 8.45 -8.38 -15.19
C PRO A 255 7.11 -8.47 -15.95
N PRO A 256 6.26 -9.46 -15.62
CA PRO A 256 4.96 -9.61 -16.26
C PRO A 256 3.99 -8.52 -15.80
N VAL A 257 3.32 -7.86 -16.74
CA VAL A 257 2.32 -6.81 -16.51
C VAL A 257 1.04 -7.21 -17.24
N PHE A 258 0.09 -7.75 -16.49
CA PHE A 258 -1.21 -8.18 -17.02
C PHE A 258 -2.32 -7.43 -16.31
N VAL A 259 -3.35 -7.02 -17.05
CA VAL A 259 -4.48 -6.28 -16.51
C VAL A 259 -5.75 -7.09 -16.74
N ILE A 260 -6.52 -7.34 -15.68
CA ILE A 260 -7.92 -7.75 -15.82
C ILE A 260 -8.75 -6.47 -15.73
N ASN A 261 -9.42 -6.07 -16.82
CA ASN A 261 -10.29 -4.91 -16.83
C ASN A 261 -11.75 -5.37 -16.92
N SER A 262 -12.50 -5.25 -15.83
CA SER A 262 -13.95 -5.44 -15.82
C SER A 262 -14.63 -4.09 -16.08
N ASN A 263 -15.92 -4.10 -16.40
CA ASN A 263 -16.64 -2.85 -16.66
C ASN A 263 -18.12 -2.95 -16.33
N THR A 264 -18.84 -1.84 -16.44
CA THR A 264 -20.29 -1.77 -16.17
C THR A 264 -21.16 -2.15 -17.37
N ASN A 265 -20.58 -2.71 -18.45
CA ASN A 265 -21.26 -2.92 -19.74
C ASN A 265 -21.94 -1.65 -20.28
N ASN A 266 -21.26 -0.51 -20.21
CA ASN A 266 -21.76 0.81 -20.62
C ASN A 266 -22.98 1.34 -19.86
N THR A 267 -23.27 0.81 -18.67
CA THR A 267 -24.39 1.31 -17.85
C THR A 267 -23.98 2.49 -16.98
N GLY A 268 -22.69 2.60 -16.63
CA GLY A 268 -22.18 3.60 -15.68
C GLY A 268 -22.52 3.29 -14.22
N PHE A 269 -23.08 2.11 -13.93
CA PHE A 269 -23.47 1.72 -12.57
C PHE A 269 -22.24 1.30 -11.76
N ASN A 270 -21.50 2.28 -11.25
CA ASN A 270 -20.25 2.07 -10.52
C ASN A 270 -20.42 1.41 -9.15
N SER A 271 -21.65 1.28 -8.65
CA SER A 271 -21.99 0.53 -7.43
C SER A 271 -22.32 -0.95 -7.69
N ASP A 272 -21.99 -1.50 -8.86
CA ASP A 272 -21.98 -2.95 -9.08
C ASP A 272 -20.76 -3.61 -8.41
N TYR A 273 -20.76 -3.58 -7.08
CA TYR A 273 -19.64 -4.07 -6.27
C TYR A 273 -19.42 -5.57 -6.43
N GLN A 274 -20.48 -6.34 -6.71
CA GLN A 274 -20.37 -7.77 -6.98
C GLN A 274 -19.54 -8.02 -8.24
N LYS A 275 -19.85 -7.33 -9.35
CA LYS A 275 -19.08 -7.47 -10.60
C LYS A 275 -17.66 -6.95 -10.46
N MET A 276 -17.48 -5.83 -9.76
CA MET A 276 -16.15 -5.28 -9.45
C MET A 276 -15.32 -6.30 -8.65
N ARG A 277 -15.83 -6.82 -7.53
CA ARG A 277 -15.12 -7.81 -6.70
C ARG A 277 -14.84 -9.09 -7.44
N PHE A 278 -15.76 -9.56 -8.29
CA PHE A 278 -15.55 -10.74 -9.10
C PHE A 278 -14.33 -10.61 -10.03
N GLY A 279 -14.20 -9.47 -10.71
CA GLY A 279 -13.04 -9.16 -11.55
C GLY A 279 -11.76 -9.02 -10.73
N LEU A 280 -11.80 -8.23 -9.65
CA LEU A 280 -10.65 -7.96 -8.78
C LEU A 280 -10.09 -9.24 -8.18
N THR A 281 -10.95 -10.04 -7.53
CA THR A 281 -10.51 -11.26 -6.88
C THR A 281 -10.08 -12.33 -7.89
N SER A 282 -10.61 -12.32 -9.12
CA SER A 282 -10.09 -13.14 -10.22
C SER A 282 -8.68 -12.71 -10.64
N ALA A 283 -8.42 -11.41 -10.76
CA ALA A 283 -7.08 -10.89 -11.04
C ALA A 283 -6.05 -11.34 -9.99
N LEU A 284 -6.45 -11.31 -8.71
CA LEU A 284 -5.64 -11.69 -7.54
C LEU A 284 -5.40 -13.20 -7.40
N LEU A 285 -6.15 -14.06 -8.12
CA LEU A 285 -5.74 -15.47 -8.28
C LEU A 285 -4.43 -15.57 -9.08
N GLY A 286 -4.17 -14.61 -9.97
CA GLY A 286 -2.87 -14.40 -10.62
C GLY A 286 -2.11 -13.20 -10.02
N ASN A 287 -1.14 -12.67 -10.76
CA ASN A 287 -0.28 -11.57 -10.27
C ASN A 287 -0.49 -10.25 -11.03
N GLY A 288 -1.70 -10.03 -11.53
CA GLY A 288 -2.06 -8.95 -12.43
C GLY A 288 -2.66 -7.75 -11.71
N TYR A 289 -2.79 -6.67 -12.45
CA TYR A 289 -3.48 -5.45 -12.08
C TYR A 289 -4.97 -5.60 -12.38
N PHE A 290 -5.79 -4.84 -11.67
CA PHE A 290 -7.23 -4.80 -11.90
C PHE A 290 -7.73 -3.39 -12.18
N GLY A 291 -8.56 -3.25 -13.22
CA GLY A 291 -9.29 -2.03 -13.52
C GLY A 291 -10.81 -2.26 -13.61
N PHE A 292 -11.57 -1.20 -13.35
CA PHE A 292 -13.03 -1.21 -13.49
C PHE A 292 -13.53 0.11 -14.09
N ASP A 293 -14.15 0.04 -15.27
CA ASP A 293 -14.57 1.24 -16.01
C ASP A 293 -16.00 1.15 -16.58
N PHE A 294 -16.41 2.17 -17.32
CA PHE A 294 -17.75 2.24 -17.89
C PHE A 294 -17.98 1.13 -18.92
N GLY A 295 -17.05 0.94 -19.85
CA GLY A 295 -17.10 -0.04 -20.93
C GLY A 295 -16.46 0.52 -22.20
N ASP A 296 -16.61 -0.18 -23.32
CA ASP A 296 -15.99 0.14 -24.62
C ASP A 296 -16.40 1.49 -25.24
N LYS A 297 -17.34 2.23 -24.64
CA LYS A 297 -17.78 3.55 -25.13
C LYS A 297 -17.15 4.73 -24.41
N ASN A 298 -16.60 4.53 -23.21
CA ASN A 298 -16.10 5.62 -22.39
C ASN A 298 -15.10 5.07 -21.36
N HIS A 299 -13.98 5.77 -21.21
CA HIS A 299 -12.91 5.41 -20.28
C HIS A 299 -12.47 6.63 -19.44
N GLY A 300 -13.36 7.58 -19.17
CA GLY A 300 -13.08 8.80 -18.40
C GLY A 300 -13.39 8.70 -16.91
N GLN A 301 -13.39 7.50 -16.33
CA GLN A 301 -13.88 7.25 -14.97
C GLN A 301 -12.74 7.27 -13.95
N LEU A 302 -13.00 7.93 -12.81
CA LEU A 302 -12.11 7.99 -11.65
C LEU A 302 -12.59 7.08 -10.51
N TRP A 303 -13.25 5.96 -10.84
CA TRP A 303 -13.85 5.09 -9.83
C TRP A 303 -12.77 4.37 -9.02
N TYR A 304 -12.89 4.46 -7.70
CA TYR A 304 -11.97 3.85 -6.74
C TYR A 304 -12.78 3.14 -5.66
N TYR A 305 -12.26 2.03 -5.15
CA TYR A 305 -13.01 1.11 -4.30
C TYR A 305 -12.29 0.80 -2.99
N ASP A 306 -13.03 0.59 -1.90
CA ASP A 306 -12.49 0.24 -0.57
C ASP A 306 -11.55 -0.97 -0.66
N GLU A 307 -11.86 -1.95 -1.53
CA GLU A 307 -11.03 -3.14 -1.77
C GLU A 307 -9.65 -2.83 -2.34
N PHE A 308 -9.47 -1.68 -3.00
CA PHE A 308 -8.19 -1.30 -3.61
C PHE A 308 -7.16 -0.88 -2.56
N ASP A 309 -7.60 -0.51 -1.35
CA ASP A 309 -6.71 -0.15 -0.25
C ASP A 309 -6.33 -1.35 0.64
N ALA A 310 -6.88 -2.54 0.37
CA ALA A 310 -6.58 -3.71 1.17
C ALA A 310 -5.10 -4.13 1.06
N ASN A 311 -4.46 -4.29 2.21
CA ASN A 311 -3.12 -4.84 2.31
C ASN A 311 -3.15 -6.36 2.50
N LEU A 312 -2.92 -7.08 1.41
CA LEU A 312 -2.92 -8.55 1.43
C LEU A 312 -1.57 -9.14 1.84
N GLY A 313 -0.47 -8.41 1.73
CA GLY A 313 0.85 -9.01 1.90
C GLY A 313 1.33 -9.78 0.67
N SER A 314 2.47 -10.44 0.80
CA SER A 314 3.03 -11.28 -0.27
C SER A 314 2.19 -12.56 -0.51
N PRO A 315 2.11 -13.07 -1.76
CA PRO A 315 1.42 -14.33 -2.04
C PRO A 315 2.07 -15.51 -1.31
N ALA A 316 1.26 -16.27 -0.57
CA ALA A 316 1.74 -17.42 0.20
C ALA A 316 1.63 -18.74 -0.58
N ASN A 317 0.68 -18.86 -1.50
CA ASN A 317 0.46 -20.07 -2.29
C ASN A 317 -0.15 -19.81 -3.68
N GLN A 318 -0.23 -20.89 -4.46
CA GLN A 318 -1.03 -20.94 -5.68
C GLN A 318 -2.52 -21.06 -5.36
N PRO A 319 -3.43 -20.61 -6.25
CA PRO A 319 -4.86 -20.80 -6.09
C PRO A 319 -5.25 -22.26 -5.83
N ARG A 320 -6.21 -22.47 -4.92
CA ARG A 320 -6.78 -23.78 -4.60
C ARG A 320 -8.31 -23.77 -4.70
N ASP A 321 -8.86 -24.89 -5.11
CA ASP A 321 -10.30 -25.11 -5.17
C ASP A 321 -10.82 -25.52 -3.78
N LEU A 322 -11.79 -24.76 -3.24
CA LEU A 322 -12.38 -25.00 -1.93
C LEU A 322 -13.51 -26.05 -1.96
N LEU A 323 -14.12 -26.30 -3.11
CA LEU A 323 -15.18 -27.31 -3.26
C LEU A 323 -14.59 -28.68 -3.62
N ASN A 324 -13.46 -28.70 -4.32
CA ASN A 324 -12.74 -29.91 -4.68
C ASN A 324 -11.21 -29.74 -4.51
N PRO A 325 -10.65 -29.95 -3.32
CA PRO A 325 -9.23 -29.73 -3.05
C PRO A 325 -8.25 -30.56 -3.89
N ALA A 326 -8.71 -31.64 -4.53
CA ALA A 326 -7.89 -32.43 -5.46
C ALA A 326 -7.78 -31.80 -6.85
N ASN A 327 -8.59 -30.78 -7.15
CA ASN A 327 -8.59 -30.10 -8.44
C ASN A 327 -7.39 -29.15 -8.57
N THR A 328 -6.58 -29.38 -9.60
CA THR A 328 -5.39 -28.58 -9.93
C THR A 328 -5.59 -27.68 -11.14
N ARG A 329 -6.74 -27.75 -11.82
CA ARG A 329 -7.05 -26.98 -13.03
C ARG A 329 -8.10 -25.91 -12.73
N LEU A 330 -7.84 -24.69 -13.15
CA LEU A 330 -8.82 -23.59 -13.07
C LEU A 330 -10.05 -23.94 -13.91
N ASN A 331 -11.15 -24.20 -13.23
CA ASN A 331 -12.47 -24.46 -13.78
C ASN A 331 -13.52 -23.73 -12.94
N LYS A 332 -14.78 -23.81 -13.35
CA LYS A 332 -15.88 -23.20 -12.61
C LYS A 332 -16.03 -23.84 -11.22
N SER A 333 -15.57 -23.14 -10.19
CA SER A 333 -15.62 -23.55 -8.78
C SER A 333 -15.48 -22.33 -7.84
N VAL A 334 -15.28 -22.59 -6.54
CA VAL A 334 -14.87 -21.57 -5.56
C VAL A 334 -13.37 -21.68 -5.34
N TRP A 335 -12.64 -20.65 -5.74
CA TRP A 335 -11.19 -20.60 -5.66
C TRP A 335 -10.73 -19.68 -4.56
N LYS A 336 -9.63 -20.03 -3.90
CA LYS A 336 -8.98 -19.22 -2.87
C LYS A 336 -7.50 -19.11 -3.13
N ARG A 337 -6.93 -17.93 -2.84
CA ARG A 337 -5.49 -17.75 -2.72
C ARG A 337 -5.14 -17.14 -1.37
N ASP A 338 -4.07 -17.62 -0.75
CA ASP A 338 -3.55 -17.08 0.51
C ASP A 338 -2.42 -16.08 0.25
N PHE A 339 -2.38 -15.08 1.12
CA PHE A 339 -1.33 -14.09 1.23
C PHE A 339 -0.83 -14.03 2.70
N SER A 340 0.26 -13.31 2.95
CA SER A 340 0.82 -13.19 4.31
C SER A 340 -0.17 -12.51 5.26
N ASN A 341 -0.88 -11.46 4.82
CA ASN A 341 -1.80 -10.67 5.65
C ASN A 341 -3.28 -10.97 5.37
N GLY A 342 -3.60 -11.81 4.38
CA GLY A 342 -4.98 -12.12 4.05
C GLY A 342 -5.20 -13.25 3.04
N ALA A 343 -6.35 -13.23 2.41
CA ALA A 343 -6.78 -14.16 1.38
C ALA A 343 -7.82 -13.52 0.46
N VAL A 344 -7.93 -14.05 -0.76
CA VAL A 344 -9.04 -13.77 -1.65
C VAL A 344 -9.83 -15.04 -1.92
N VAL A 345 -11.15 -14.92 -2.06
CA VAL A 345 -12.04 -16.02 -2.44
C VAL A 345 -12.93 -15.58 -3.59
N VAL A 346 -12.99 -16.38 -4.65
CA VAL A 346 -13.78 -16.14 -5.86
C VAL A 346 -14.81 -17.25 -6.03
N ASN A 347 -16.10 -16.91 -6.14
CA ASN A 347 -17.12 -17.84 -6.59
C ASN A 347 -17.37 -17.64 -8.09
N SER A 348 -16.76 -18.47 -8.93
CA SER A 348 -16.96 -18.44 -10.39
C SER A 348 -18.22 -19.19 -10.85
N THR A 349 -18.96 -19.83 -9.94
CA THR A 349 -20.15 -20.62 -10.26
C THR A 349 -21.37 -19.76 -10.58
N ASP A 350 -22.42 -20.36 -11.16
CA ASP A 350 -23.71 -19.68 -11.42
C ASP A 350 -24.67 -19.76 -10.22
N ALA A 351 -24.21 -20.30 -9.08
CA ALA A 351 -25.01 -20.44 -7.87
C ALA A 351 -24.29 -19.80 -6.68
N ALA A 352 -25.05 -19.39 -5.68
CA ALA A 352 -24.46 -18.97 -4.42
C ALA A 352 -23.75 -20.15 -3.76
N GLN A 353 -22.54 -19.94 -3.25
CA GLN A 353 -21.73 -20.97 -2.62
C GLN A 353 -21.39 -20.56 -1.20
N THR A 354 -21.41 -21.53 -0.29
CA THR A 354 -20.98 -21.34 1.10
C THR A 354 -19.80 -22.23 1.39
N VAL A 355 -18.66 -21.64 1.73
CA VAL A 355 -17.40 -22.36 1.96
C VAL A 355 -16.86 -22.11 3.35
N ARG A 356 -16.26 -23.15 3.93
CA ARG A 356 -15.54 -23.05 5.20
C ARG A 356 -14.10 -22.59 4.94
N LEU A 357 -13.62 -21.69 5.79
CA LEU A 357 -12.25 -21.19 5.76
C LEU A 357 -11.38 -22.02 6.71
N PRO A 358 -10.05 -22.11 6.46
CA PRO A 358 -9.14 -22.89 7.31
C PRO A 358 -8.93 -22.27 8.71
N GLY A 359 -9.41 -21.05 8.95
CA GLY A 359 -9.28 -20.31 10.20
C GLY A 359 -10.23 -19.13 10.19
N GLU A 360 -10.06 -18.23 11.17
CA GLU A 360 -10.79 -16.97 11.24
C GLU A 360 -10.12 -15.91 10.38
N TYR A 361 -10.95 -15.15 9.68
CA TYR A 361 -10.55 -14.00 8.87
C TYR A 361 -11.47 -12.83 9.17
N GLU A 362 -10.94 -11.64 9.03
CA GLU A 362 -11.69 -10.40 9.12
C GLU A 362 -12.10 -9.94 7.72
N LYS A 363 -13.38 -9.63 7.52
CA LYS A 363 -13.83 -8.93 6.32
C LYS A 363 -13.30 -7.49 6.33
N LEU A 364 -13.06 -6.90 5.17
CA LEU A 364 -12.78 -5.46 5.09
C LEU A 364 -13.88 -4.65 5.79
N ARG A 365 -13.55 -3.44 6.26
CA ARG A 365 -14.51 -2.46 6.77
C ARG A 365 -14.63 -1.31 5.78
N GLY A 366 -15.56 -1.45 4.85
CA GLY A 366 -15.79 -0.51 3.76
C GLY A 366 -17.00 0.40 4.01
N THR A 367 -17.04 1.52 3.32
CA THR A 367 -18.17 2.46 3.32
C THR A 367 -19.10 2.27 2.11
N GLN A 368 -18.58 1.68 1.02
CA GLN A 368 -19.29 1.56 -0.25
C GLN A 368 -20.26 0.37 -0.29
N ASP A 369 -19.84 -0.79 0.22
CA ASP A 369 -20.68 -1.99 0.38
C ASP A 369 -20.55 -2.58 1.79
N PRO A 370 -21.15 -1.93 2.82
CA PRO A 370 -21.08 -2.41 4.19
C PRO A 370 -21.86 -3.71 4.42
N SER A 371 -22.61 -4.22 3.44
CA SER A 371 -23.24 -5.55 3.56
C SER A 371 -22.21 -6.68 3.42
N THR A 372 -21.21 -6.46 2.56
CA THR A 372 -20.09 -7.38 2.35
C THR A 372 -18.91 -7.03 3.26
N ASN A 373 -18.52 -5.76 3.29
CA ASN A 373 -17.35 -5.23 3.97
C ASN A 373 -17.73 -4.57 5.31
N ASN A 374 -18.19 -5.39 6.26
CA ASN A 374 -18.66 -4.94 7.58
C ASN A 374 -17.64 -5.06 8.72
N GLY A 375 -16.42 -5.53 8.45
CA GLY A 375 -15.43 -5.78 9.51
C GLY A 375 -15.72 -7.00 10.39
N SER A 376 -16.64 -7.91 10.01
CA SER A 376 -16.93 -9.09 10.83
C SER A 376 -15.84 -10.16 10.69
N VAL A 377 -15.56 -10.85 11.81
CA VAL A 377 -14.69 -12.03 11.83
C VAL A 377 -15.50 -13.26 11.44
N VAL A 378 -15.02 -14.01 10.45
CA VAL A 378 -15.69 -15.13 9.82
C VAL A 378 -14.77 -16.34 9.67
N SER A 379 -15.32 -17.54 9.89
CA SER A 379 -14.70 -18.83 9.52
C SER A 379 -15.45 -19.55 8.39
N ARG A 380 -16.49 -18.89 7.86
CA ARG A 380 -17.32 -19.33 6.75
C ARG A 380 -17.79 -18.11 5.98
N VAL A 381 -17.81 -18.18 4.66
CA VAL A 381 -18.34 -17.13 3.80
C VAL A 381 -19.34 -17.69 2.80
N THR A 382 -20.43 -16.95 2.58
CA THR A 382 -21.38 -17.18 1.50
C THR A 382 -21.15 -16.12 0.43
N LEU A 383 -20.89 -16.54 -0.80
CA LEU A 383 -20.68 -15.67 -1.96
C LEU A 383 -21.80 -15.88 -2.96
N LEU A 384 -22.29 -14.79 -3.53
CA LEU A 384 -23.25 -14.82 -4.64
C LEU A 384 -22.58 -15.43 -5.90
N PRO A 385 -23.37 -15.87 -6.91
CA PRO A 385 -22.81 -16.29 -8.19
C PRO A 385 -21.92 -15.19 -8.78
N LYS A 386 -20.74 -15.54 -9.31
CA LYS A 386 -19.83 -14.57 -9.95
C LYS A 386 -19.55 -13.36 -9.04
N ASP A 387 -19.11 -13.65 -7.83
CA ASP A 387 -18.70 -12.66 -6.82
C ASP A 387 -17.36 -13.09 -6.21
N GLY A 388 -16.75 -12.20 -5.44
CA GLY A 388 -15.59 -12.53 -4.64
C GLY A 388 -15.53 -11.70 -3.36
N VAL A 389 -14.53 -12.00 -2.54
CA VAL A 389 -14.27 -11.25 -1.30
C VAL A 389 -12.78 -11.21 -0.99
N ILE A 390 -12.33 -10.09 -0.43
CA ILE A 390 -11.03 -9.94 0.22
C ILE A 390 -11.22 -10.14 1.72
N LEU A 391 -10.34 -10.93 2.33
CA LEU A 391 -10.37 -11.31 3.73
C LEU A 391 -9.00 -11.07 4.35
N LEU A 392 -8.92 -10.27 5.41
CA LEU A 392 -7.70 -10.03 6.17
C LEU A 392 -7.51 -11.10 7.24
N ARG A 393 -6.27 -11.38 7.62
CA ARG A 393 -5.98 -12.16 8.83
C ARG A 393 -6.33 -11.32 10.05
N THR A 394 -6.82 -11.96 11.10
CA THR A 394 -7.10 -11.27 12.36
C THR A 394 -5.81 -10.79 13.00
N VAL A 395 -5.83 -9.56 13.54
CA VAL A 395 -4.73 -9.05 14.38
C VAL A 395 -4.88 -9.66 15.77
N GLN A 396 -3.79 -10.20 16.30
CA GLN A 396 -3.77 -10.88 17.61
C GLN A 396 -2.68 -10.36 18.54
N GLN A 397 -1.75 -9.55 18.02
CA GLN A 397 -0.62 -9.03 18.75
C GLN A 397 -0.26 -7.62 18.28
N ILE A 398 0.41 -6.89 19.17
CA ILE A 398 0.99 -5.58 18.88
C ILE A 398 2.51 -5.74 18.99
N THR A 399 3.21 -5.36 17.93
CA THR A 399 4.67 -5.34 17.86
C THR A 399 5.13 -3.92 17.63
N ASN A 400 6.38 -3.58 17.96
CA ASN A 400 6.98 -2.26 17.74
C ASN A 400 6.29 -1.08 18.47
N ALA A 401 5.33 -1.35 19.36
CA ALA A 401 4.74 -0.36 20.23
C ALA A 401 4.41 -0.94 21.62
N PRO A 402 4.56 -0.15 22.71
CA PRO A 402 4.19 -0.60 24.04
C PRO A 402 2.68 -0.82 24.17
N TYR A 403 2.30 -1.87 24.88
CA TYR A 403 0.91 -2.16 25.24
C TYR A 403 0.80 -2.59 26.71
N VAL A 404 -0.40 -2.50 27.26
CA VAL A 404 -0.71 -3.05 28.58
C VAL A 404 -1.22 -4.48 28.44
N ASN A 405 -0.57 -5.41 29.13
CA ASN A 405 -0.93 -6.82 29.07
C ASN A 405 -2.29 -7.07 29.77
N GLY A 406 -3.25 -7.64 29.04
CA GLY A 406 -4.62 -7.91 29.48
C GLY A 406 -5.66 -6.82 29.11
N SER A 407 -5.27 -5.76 28.40
CA SER A 407 -6.18 -4.71 27.96
C SER A 407 -6.93 -5.08 26.68
N PHE A 408 -8.15 -4.55 26.52
CA PHE A 408 -8.86 -4.60 25.26
C PHE A 408 -8.40 -3.46 24.36
N VAL A 409 -8.06 -3.80 23.12
CA VAL A 409 -7.46 -2.93 22.11
C VAL A 409 -8.53 -2.52 21.10
N ARG A 410 -8.51 -1.24 20.70
CA ARG A 410 -9.19 -0.75 19.50
C ARG A 410 -8.20 -0.01 18.62
N ILE A 411 -8.36 -0.19 17.32
CA ILE A 411 -7.42 0.28 16.30
C ILE A 411 -8.15 1.29 15.43
N PHE A 412 -7.58 2.48 15.24
CA PHE A 412 -8.19 3.59 14.54
C PHE A 412 -7.26 4.14 13.46
N ASN A 413 -7.85 4.54 12.32
CA ASN A 413 -7.15 5.33 11.32
C ASN A 413 -6.98 6.80 11.78
N LYS A 414 -6.30 7.61 10.96
CA LYS A 414 -6.10 9.06 11.18
C LYS A 414 -7.37 9.89 11.40
N SER A 415 -8.53 9.39 10.99
CA SER A 415 -9.82 10.06 11.16
C SER A 415 -10.54 9.65 12.45
N GLY A 416 -9.94 8.77 13.26
CA GLY A 416 -10.57 8.20 14.47
C GLY A 416 -11.63 7.15 14.19
N GLN A 417 -11.68 6.61 12.97
CA GLN A 417 -12.58 5.52 12.61
C GLN A 417 -11.88 4.19 12.85
N ALA A 418 -12.62 3.21 13.38
CA ALA A 418 -12.06 1.88 13.61
C ALA A 418 -11.56 1.28 12.28
N SER A 419 -10.28 0.96 12.16
CA SER A 419 -9.71 0.35 10.94
C SER A 419 -9.79 -1.17 10.97
N ARG A 420 -9.61 -1.76 12.15
CA ARG A 420 -9.57 -3.21 12.38
C ARG A 420 -10.41 -3.62 13.59
N THR A 421 -10.66 -4.92 13.73
CA THR A 421 -11.38 -5.51 14.86
C THR A 421 -10.52 -5.49 16.12
N GLY A 422 -11.11 -5.08 17.24
CA GLY A 422 -10.43 -5.06 18.53
C GLY A 422 -10.21 -6.45 19.11
N PHE A 423 -9.16 -6.60 19.90
CA PHE A 423 -8.74 -7.86 20.54
C PHE A 423 -8.16 -7.58 21.93
N PHE A 424 -7.90 -8.62 22.72
CA PHE A 424 -7.18 -8.46 23.99
C PHE A 424 -5.67 -8.58 23.75
N SER A 425 -4.90 -7.56 24.11
CA SER A 425 -3.44 -7.65 24.13
C SER A 425 -3.02 -8.63 25.23
N PHE A 426 -2.45 -9.77 24.86
CA PHE A 426 -2.07 -10.79 25.84
C PHE A 426 -0.79 -11.51 25.45
N ASP A 427 0.15 -11.54 26.38
CA ASP A 427 1.35 -12.37 26.34
C ASP A 427 1.43 -13.19 27.65
N PRO A 428 1.40 -14.53 27.57
CA PRO A 428 1.39 -15.40 28.74
C PRO A 428 2.70 -15.38 29.55
N ARG A 429 3.77 -14.76 29.02
CA ARG A 429 5.06 -14.61 29.73
C ARG A 429 5.01 -13.54 30.82
N PHE A 430 4.02 -12.64 30.76
CA PHE A 430 3.93 -11.47 31.64
C PHE A 430 2.63 -11.47 32.44
N GLU A 431 2.64 -10.77 33.57
CA GLU A 431 1.46 -10.62 34.40
C GLU A 431 0.47 -9.64 33.74
N GLY A 432 -0.80 -9.69 34.15
CA GLY A 432 -1.72 -8.61 33.80
C GLY A 432 -1.21 -7.28 34.36
N SER A 433 -1.39 -6.18 33.62
CA SER A 433 -0.91 -4.80 33.88
C SER A 433 0.58 -4.56 33.66
N ASP A 434 1.37 -5.59 33.38
CA ASP A 434 2.72 -5.35 32.88
C ASP A 434 2.62 -4.59 31.56
N ARG A 435 3.46 -3.56 31.41
CA ARG A 435 3.67 -2.92 30.11
C ARG A 435 4.66 -3.76 29.33
N VAL A 436 4.37 -4.01 28.06
CA VAL A 436 5.16 -4.91 27.22
C VAL A 436 5.34 -4.27 25.84
N ILE A 437 6.51 -4.47 25.24
CA ILE A 437 6.74 -4.26 23.81
C ILE A 437 7.47 -5.49 23.26
N SER A 438 7.05 -5.94 22.08
CA SER A 438 7.78 -6.94 21.29
C SER A 438 8.41 -6.24 20.10
N ILE A 439 9.73 -6.18 20.03
CA ILE A 439 10.49 -5.40 19.03
C ILE A 439 11.83 -6.09 18.76
N ASP A 440 12.30 -6.03 17.51
CA ASP A 440 13.63 -6.48 17.10
C ASP A 440 14.67 -5.46 17.57
N ILE A 441 15.17 -5.66 18.79
CA ILE A 441 15.96 -4.67 19.52
C ILE A 441 17.45 -4.75 19.17
N ASP A 442 17.90 -5.87 18.61
CA ASP A 442 19.29 -6.07 18.14
C ASP A 442 19.43 -6.28 16.62
N ARG A 443 18.32 -6.17 15.88
CA ARG A 443 18.23 -6.16 14.41
C ARG A 443 18.65 -7.48 13.77
N ASP A 444 18.35 -8.60 14.43
CA ASP A 444 18.62 -9.95 13.93
C ASP A 444 17.44 -10.56 13.12
N GLY A 445 16.32 -9.83 13.03
CA GLY A 445 15.09 -10.24 12.36
C GLY A 445 14.10 -10.99 13.26
N LYS A 446 14.39 -11.10 14.56
CA LYS A 446 13.51 -11.71 15.56
C LYS A 446 13.06 -10.67 16.58
N LEU A 447 12.01 -11.00 17.32
CA LEU A 447 11.43 -10.06 18.28
C LEU A 447 11.84 -10.43 19.71
N GLU A 448 12.54 -9.52 20.37
CA GLU A 448 12.74 -9.51 21.80
C GLU A 448 11.51 -8.95 22.50
N ALA A 449 11.39 -9.20 23.80
CA ALA A 449 10.35 -8.59 24.62
C ALA A 449 10.95 -7.75 25.74
N VAL A 450 10.54 -6.49 25.84
CA VAL A 450 10.83 -5.63 27.00
C VAL A 450 9.55 -5.47 27.79
N SER A 451 9.61 -5.73 29.09
CA SER A 451 8.48 -5.52 29.99
C SER A 451 8.85 -4.70 31.22
N ALA A 452 7.87 -3.98 31.74
CA ALA A 452 7.99 -3.23 32.99
C ALA A 452 6.79 -3.49 33.90
N ASN A 453 7.08 -3.64 35.19
CA ASN A 453 6.07 -3.81 36.23
C ASN A 453 6.17 -2.69 37.28
N SER A 454 5.59 -2.92 38.46
CA SER A 454 5.62 -1.96 39.57
C SER A 454 7.02 -1.51 40.03
N SER A 455 8.09 -2.22 39.67
CA SER A 455 9.43 -1.98 40.22
C SER A 455 10.63 -2.20 39.29
N ARG A 456 10.51 -3.06 38.28
CA ARG A 456 11.64 -3.45 37.44
C ARG A 456 11.28 -3.46 35.97
N VAL A 457 12.32 -3.38 35.15
CA VAL A 457 12.29 -3.68 33.72
C VAL A 457 12.98 -5.02 33.48
N THR A 458 12.42 -5.83 32.57
CA THR A 458 12.99 -7.11 32.14
C THR A 458 13.08 -7.11 30.61
N VAL A 459 14.22 -7.50 30.08
CA VAL A 459 14.47 -7.70 28.65
C VAL A 459 14.66 -9.19 28.42
N LEU A 460 13.86 -9.77 27.52
CA LEU A 460 13.90 -11.16 27.14
C LEU A 460 14.37 -11.31 25.69
N GLU A 461 15.19 -12.32 25.42
CA GLU A 461 15.49 -12.76 24.05
C GLU A 461 14.25 -13.39 23.38
N ASP A 462 14.30 -13.61 22.06
CA ASP A 462 13.27 -14.30 21.25
C ASP A 462 12.79 -15.63 21.87
N ASN A 463 13.72 -16.38 22.47
CA ASN A 463 13.47 -17.67 23.10
C ASN A 463 12.91 -17.58 24.54
N GLY A 464 12.70 -16.37 25.06
CA GLY A 464 12.18 -16.11 26.40
C GLY A 464 13.22 -16.13 27.53
N THR A 465 14.50 -16.31 27.23
CA THR A 465 15.57 -16.18 28.23
C THR A 465 15.79 -14.72 28.63
N ILE A 466 16.15 -14.46 29.88
CA ILE A 466 16.40 -13.10 30.36
C ILE A 466 17.74 -12.60 29.83
N LYS A 467 17.71 -11.55 29.01
CA LYS A 467 18.88 -10.78 28.54
C LYS A 467 19.34 -9.79 29.60
N ALA A 468 18.40 -9.06 30.20
CA ALA A 468 18.68 -8.08 31.24
C ALA A 468 17.51 -7.92 32.22
N GLN A 469 17.83 -7.57 33.46
CA GLN A 469 16.82 -7.21 34.46
C GLN A 469 17.40 -6.17 35.42
N PHE A 470 16.67 -5.07 35.62
CA PHE A 470 17.17 -3.94 36.39
C PHE A 470 16.03 -3.15 37.04
N PHE A 471 16.38 -2.35 38.05
CA PHE A 471 15.46 -1.53 38.82
C PHE A 471 15.68 -0.04 38.51
N PRO A 472 14.92 0.57 37.59
CA PRO A 472 15.17 1.94 37.14
C PRO A 472 15.19 2.97 38.27
N TYR A 473 14.38 2.76 39.31
CA TYR A 473 14.14 3.71 40.42
C TYR A 473 14.46 3.12 41.79
N THR A 474 15.35 2.10 41.86
CA THR A 474 15.68 1.25 43.02
C THR A 474 14.75 0.05 43.23
N ASP A 475 15.29 -0.99 43.86
CA ASP A 475 14.58 -2.22 44.24
C ASP A 475 13.44 -1.98 45.24
N LYS A 476 13.48 -0.89 45.99
CA LYS A 476 12.42 -0.47 46.93
C LYS A 476 11.27 0.26 46.25
N TYR A 477 11.44 0.76 45.04
CA TYR A 477 10.36 1.39 44.28
C TYR A 477 9.33 0.34 43.86
N LYS A 478 8.04 0.67 44.01
CA LYS A 478 6.89 -0.23 43.83
C LYS A 478 5.66 0.48 43.23
N MET A 479 5.85 1.65 42.64
CA MET A 479 4.75 2.54 42.25
C MET A 479 4.41 2.51 40.75
N GLY A 480 4.97 1.57 39.97
CA GLY A 480 4.68 1.48 38.53
C GLY A 480 5.74 2.17 37.66
N ILE A 481 6.05 1.53 36.53
CA ILE A 481 7.02 2.00 35.55
C ILE A 481 6.36 1.95 34.17
N ASN A 482 6.27 3.10 33.52
CA ASN A 482 6.02 3.18 32.09
C ASN A 482 7.33 3.36 31.33
N PHE A 483 7.33 3.00 30.05
CA PHE A 483 8.53 3.08 29.24
C PHE A 483 8.21 3.20 27.75
N ALA A 484 9.22 3.66 27.01
CA ALA A 484 9.33 3.61 25.57
C ALA A 484 10.67 2.98 25.18
N VAL A 485 10.71 2.36 23.99
CA VAL A 485 11.94 1.79 23.41
C VAL A 485 12.13 2.43 22.03
N ALA A 486 13.30 3.01 21.80
CA ALA A 486 13.61 3.69 20.54
C ALA A 486 15.13 3.85 20.38
N ASP A 487 15.59 3.92 19.14
CA ASP A 487 16.93 4.38 18.78
C ASP A 487 16.93 5.91 18.84
N LEU A 488 17.35 6.49 19.96
CA LEU A 488 17.21 7.93 20.22
C LEU A 488 18.06 8.79 19.28
N GLU A 489 19.13 8.21 18.75
CA GLU A 489 20.21 8.92 18.06
C GLU A 489 20.30 8.56 16.57
N GLY A 490 19.53 7.58 16.12
CA GLY A 490 19.58 7.02 14.77
C GLY A 490 20.87 6.25 14.50
N ASP A 491 21.55 5.76 15.54
CA ASP A 491 22.90 5.18 15.44
C ASP A 491 22.91 3.66 15.29
N GLY A 492 21.74 3.03 15.38
CA GLY A 492 21.60 1.59 15.27
C GLY A 492 21.26 0.90 16.60
N THR A 493 21.41 1.59 17.73
CA THR A 493 21.22 1.02 19.07
C THR A 493 19.95 1.53 19.70
N PHE A 494 19.24 0.66 20.41
CA PHE A 494 17.98 1.02 21.07
C PHE A 494 18.20 1.35 22.55
N GLU A 495 17.49 2.37 23.01
CA GLU A 495 17.43 2.78 24.39
C GLU A 495 16.06 2.46 25.01
N ILE A 496 16.08 2.22 26.32
CA ILE A 496 14.89 2.07 27.16
C ILE A 496 14.73 3.34 27.99
N ILE A 497 13.71 4.14 27.65
CA ILE A 497 13.35 5.37 28.33
C ILE A 497 12.26 5.02 29.32
N THR A 498 12.50 5.26 30.61
CA THR A 498 11.57 4.90 31.68
C THR A 498 10.97 6.15 32.32
N GLY A 499 9.69 6.09 32.67
CA GLY A 499 8.95 7.05 33.49
C GLY A 499 8.36 6.38 34.73
N THR A 500 8.12 7.16 35.76
CA THR A 500 7.43 6.70 36.97
C THR A 500 5.91 6.88 36.83
N GLU A 501 5.14 5.96 37.40
CA GLU A 501 3.69 6.11 37.45
C GLU A 501 3.21 6.78 38.76
N ARG A 502 1.89 6.70 39.03
CA ARG A 502 1.21 7.35 40.14
C ARG A 502 1.86 7.03 41.49
N GLY A 503 2.24 8.08 42.22
CA GLY A 503 2.91 7.98 43.53
C GLY A 503 4.42 8.22 43.43
N GLY A 504 5.01 8.03 42.25
CA GLY A 504 6.37 8.44 41.93
C GLY A 504 6.47 9.94 41.59
N GLY A 505 7.68 10.53 41.73
CA GLY A 505 7.96 11.86 41.19
C GLY A 505 8.22 11.79 39.68
N PRO A 506 8.03 12.87 38.89
CA PRO A 506 8.01 12.87 37.41
C PRO A 506 9.41 12.72 36.79
N GLN A 507 10.14 11.70 37.22
CA GLN A 507 11.49 11.40 36.82
C GLN A 507 11.48 10.54 35.56
N ILE A 508 12.36 10.88 34.63
CA ILE A 508 12.67 10.09 33.43
C ILE A 508 14.12 9.62 33.56
N ARG A 509 14.42 8.37 33.19
CA ARG A 509 15.77 7.80 33.11
C ARG A 509 15.95 6.99 31.83
N ILE A 510 17.18 6.96 31.30
CA ILE A 510 17.49 6.29 30.04
C ILE A 510 18.54 5.21 30.27
N PHE A 511 18.26 4.02 29.77
CA PHE A 511 19.10 2.84 29.84
C PHE A 511 19.37 2.30 28.44
N ASN A 512 20.48 1.59 28.25
CA ASN A 512 20.63 0.75 27.06
C ASN A 512 19.88 -0.59 27.23
N THR A 513 19.89 -1.42 26.19
CA THR A 513 19.22 -2.74 26.18
C THR A 513 19.77 -3.74 27.21
N PHE A 514 20.98 -3.52 27.73
CA PHE A 514 21.59 -4.33 28.79
C PHE A 514 21.23 -3.85 30.21
N GLY A 515 20.39 -2.81 30.33
CA GLY A 515 19.99 -2.23 31.62
C GLY A 515 21.05 -1.33 32.25
N VAL A 516 22.07 -0.91 31.50
CA VAL A 516 23.06 0.06 31.96
C VAL A 516 22.47 1.46 31.85
N LEU A 517 22.53 2.22 32.95
CA LEU A 517 22.07 3.61 33.00
C LEU A 517 23.02 4.50 32.17
N ILE A 518 22.51 5.09 31.09
CA ILE A 518 23.28 5.95 30.19
C ILE A 518 22.94 7.44 30.36
N ASN A 519 21.74 7.77 30.85
CA ASN A 519 21.40 9.09 31.33
C ASN A 519 20.81 8.99 32.74
N PRO A 520 21.44 9.64 33.77
CA PRO A 520 21.00 9.56 35.17
C PRO A 520 19.59 10.11 35.41
N GLY A 521 19.04 10.82 34.42
CA GLY A 521 17.66 11.25 34.39
C GLY A 521 17.43 12.69 34.82
N PHE A 522 16.23 13.15 34.55
CA PHE A 522 15.76 14.50 34.85
C PHE A 522 14.30 14.46 35.31
N PHE A 523 13.81 15.55 35.90
CA PHE A 523 12.40 15.69 36.24
C PHE A 523 11.69 16.48 35.14
N ALA A 524 10.71 15.88 34.47
CA ALA A 524 9.95 16.52 33.39
C ALA A 524 9.02 17.63 33.90
N TYR A 525 8.63 17.54 35.17
CA TYR A 525 7.76 18.47 35.90
C TYR A 525 8.38 18.81 37.26
N ASP A 526 7.65 19.56 38.09
CA ASP A 526 8.12 19.90 39.44
C ASP A 526 8.53 18.64 40.22
N LYS A 527 9.73 18.62 40.80
CA LYS A 527 10.26 17.48 41.54
C LYS A 527 9.40 17.07 42.75
N ALA A 528 8.55 17.95 43.27
CA ALA A 528 7.59 17.67 44.34
C ALA A 528 6.27 17.08 43.84
N PHE A 529 5.99 17.15 42.52
CA PHE A 529 4.85 16.48 41.92
C PHE A 529 4.95 14.96 42.12
N ARG A 530 3.83 14.28 42.36
CA ARG A 530 3.77 12.84 42.65
C ARG A 530 2.80 12.08 41.74
N GLY A 531 2.40 12.69 40.64
CA GLY A 531 1.54 12.05 39.64
C GLY A 531 2.27 11.10 38.71
N GLY A 532 3.61 11.08 38.75
CA GLY A 532 4.43 10.40 37.76
C GLY A 532 4.57 11.19 36.45
N VAL A 533 5.09 10.52 35.44
CA VAL A 533 5.26 11.01 34.07
C VAL A 533 5.05 9.84 33.12
N ASP A 534 4.19 10.02 32.12
CA ASP A 534 4.03 9.08 31.01
C ASP A 534 5.02 9.46 29.90
N VAL A 535 5.72 8.49 29.31
CA VAL A 535 6.79 8.75 28.34
C VAL A 535 6.52 8.10 26.99
N ALA A 536 6.76 8.85 25.92
CA ALA A 536 6.82 8.36 24.56
C ALA A 536 8.06 8.92 23.87
N VAL A 537 8.44 8.32 22.74
CA VAL A 537 9.59 8.74 21.94
C VAL A 537 9.20 8.77 20.47
N GLY A 538 9.57 9.84 19.76
CA GLY A 538 9.28 9.98 18.34
C GLY A 538 10.10 11.08 17.70
N ASP A 539 10.50 10.89 16.45
CA ASP A 539 11.08 11.93 15.59
C ASP A 539 9.95 12.86 15.13
N LEU A 540 9.80 14.01 15.78
CA LEU A 540 8.71 14.93 15.54
C LEU A 540 8.99 15.92 14.40
N ASN A 541 10.20 15.88 13.82
CA ASN A 541 10.67 16.86 12.85
C ASN A 541 11.20 16.24 11.54
N GLY A 542 11.36 14.92 11.49
CA GLY A 542 11.83 14.14 10.34
C GLY A 542 13.34 14.19 10.12
N ASP A 543 14.14 14.52 11.12
CA ASP A 543 15.60 14.63 11.00
C ASP A 543 16.38 13.35 11.35
N GLY A 544 15.69 12.31 11.81
CA GLY A 544 16.26 11.03 12.22
C GLY A 544 16.64 10.95 13.70
N THR A 545 16.63 12.06 14.44
CA THR A 545 16.81 12.11 15.89
C THR A 545 15.46 12.01 16.58
N GLN A 546 15.34 11.18 17.61
CA GLN A 546 14.08 11.06 18.33
C GLN A 546 14.01 12.06 19.49
N GLU A 547 12.83 12.65 19.72
CA GLU A 547 12.53 13.42 20.91
C GLU A 547 11.83 12.58 21.99
N ILE A 548 12.00 12.98 23.26
CA ILE A 548 11.29 12.41 24.40
C ILE A 548 10.06 13.28 24.71
N ILE A 549 8.88 12.68 24.63
CA ILE A 549 7.59 13.30 24.92
C ILE A 549 7.19 12.89 26.34
N ALA A 550 6.82 13.86 27.17
CA ALA A 550 6.44 13.64 28.56
C ALA A 550 5.01 14.13 28.83
N GLY A 551 4.11 13.22 29.21
CA GLY A 551 2.77 13.52 29.72
C GLY A 551 2.75 13.63 31.24
N ALA A 552 2.16 14.70 31.78
CA ALA A 552 1.96 14.78 33.23
C ALA A 552 0.92 13.75 33.69
N GLY A 553 1.25 12.95 34.71
CA GLY A 553 0.33 11.96 35.27
C GLY A 553 -0.74 12.55 36.19
N VAL A 554 -1.39 11.69 36.98
CA VAL A 554 -2.56 12.06 37.80
C VAL A 554 -2.25 13.14 38.84
N GLY A 555 -3.19 14.07 39.06
CA GLY A 555 -3.02 15.25 39.89
C GLY A 555 -2.36 16.42 39.16
N GLY A 556 -1.75 16.18 38.00
CA GLY A 556 -1.28 17.20 37.07
C GLY A 556 -2.36 17.55 36.04
N GLY A 557 -2.21 18.69 35.36
CA GLY A 557 -2.98 18.97 34.15
C GLY A 557 -2.60 18.04 33.00
N PRO A 558 -3.40 17.95 31.91
CA PRO A 558 -3.06 17.17 30.71
C PRO A 558 -1.96 17.86 29.88
N HIS A 559 -0.84 18.18 30.54
CA HIS A 559 0.28 18.93 29.99
C HIS A 559 1.24 17.94 29.31
N VAL A 560 1.66 18.28 28.10
CA VAL A 560 2.64 17.54 27.31
C VAL A 560 3.86 18.42 27.11
N ARG A 561 5.06 17.88 27.33
CA ARG A 561 6.35 18.56 27.11
C ARG A 561 7.26 17.72 26.21
N VAL A 562 8.20 18.38 25.53
CA VAL A 562 9.16 17.71 24.64
C VAL A 562 10.58 18.03 25.05
N PHE A 563 11.41 17.00 25.14
CA PHE A 563 12.81 17.05 25.54
C PHE A 563 13.69 16.35 24.51
N ASN A 564 14.97 16.71 24.44
CA ASN A 564 15.95 15.88 23.74
C ASN A 564 16.45 14.74 24.66
N LYS A 565 17.28 13.86 24.10
CA LYS A 565 17.95 12.76 24.81
C LYS A 565 18.74 13.17 26.07
N ASN A 566 19.22 14.41 26.13
CA ASN A 566 19.96 14.94 27.27
C ASN A 566 19.04 15.49 28.38
N GLY A 567 17.72 15.44 28.19
CA GLY A 567 16.74 16.01 29.11
C GLY A 567 16.61 17.53 29.04
N VAL A 568 17.12 18.14 27.97
CA VAL A 568 16.94 19.58 27.72
C VAL A 568 15.55 19.78 27.13
N LEU A 569 14.78 20.67 27.74
CA LEU A 569 13.45 21.07 27.29
C LEU A 569 13.55 21.78 25.93
N ILE A 570 12.96 21.20 24.89
CA ILE A 570 12.91 21.80 23.54
C ILE A 570 11.58 22.52 23.32
N ASN A 571 10.47 21.92 23.76
CA ASN A 571 9.15 22.55 23.73
C ASN A 571 8.59 22.67 25.16
N PRO A 572 8.30 23.90 25.66
CA PRO A 572 7.80 24.12 27.01
C PRO A 572 6.44 23.48 27.30
N GLY A 573 5.72 23.08 26.25
CA GLY A 573 4.56 22.23 26.30
C GLY A 573 3.24 22.92 26.03
N PHE A 574 2.19 22.10 25.94
CA PHE A 574 0.80 22.52 25.72
C PHE A 574 -0.15 21.60 26.50
N PHE A 575 -1.36 22.09 26.78
CA PHE A 575 -2.41 21.26 27.38
C PHE A 575 -3.22 20.56 26.27
N ALA A 576 -3.18 19.24 26.23
CA ALA A 576 -3.89 18.44 25.21
C ALA A 576 -5.41 18.47 25.39
N PHE A 577 -5.87 18.66 26.62
CA PHE A 577 -7.29 18.76 27.01
C PHE A 577 -7.51 19.97 27.91
N ASP A 578 -8.68 20.08 28.55
CA ASP A 578 -8.97 21.17 29.49
C ASP A 578 -7.84 21.29 30.54
N GLN A 579 -7.19 22.45 30.60
CA GLN A 579 -6.09 22.73 31.51
C GLN A 579 -6.44 22.55 33.00
N ASN A 580 -7.74 22.56 33.36
CA ASN A 580 -8.25 22.34 34.71
C ASN A 580 -8.52 20.86 35.01
N PHE A 581 -8.52 19.99 34.00
CA PHE A 581 -8.55 18.56 34.22
C PHE A 581 -7.32 18.12 35.02
N ARG A 582 -7.48 17.16 35.95
CA ARG A 582 -6.40 16.70 36.84
C ARG A 582 -6.14 15.19 36.74
N GLY A 583 -6.66 14.54 35.70
CA GLY A 583 -6.39 13.12 35.46
C GLY A 583 -5.07 12.84 34.76
N GLY A 584 -4.35 13.87 34.32
CA GLY A 584 -3.15 13.76 33.51
C GLY A 584 -3.43 13.44 32.04
N VAL A 585 -2.39 13.03 31.32
CA VAL A 585 -2.42 12.67 29.90
C VAL A 585 -1.47 11.50 29.64
N ASN A 586 -1.94 10.53 28.86
CA ASN A 586 -1.12 9.45 28.30
C ASN A 586 -0.65 9.87 26.90
N VAL A 587 0.59 9.57 26.54
CA VAL A 587 1.22 10.01 25.31
C VAL A 587 1.77 8.84 24.50
N ALA A 588 1.66 8.94 23.19
CA ALA A 588 2.33 8.09 22.21
C ALA A 588 2.75 8.93 21.01
N THR A 589 3.53 8.35 20.11
CA THR A 589 3.86 8.97 18.83
C THR A 589 3.60 8.00 17.69
N ALA A 590 3.22 8.53 16.53
CA ALA A 590 3.14 7.77 15.30
C ALA A 590 3.17 8.70 14.09
N ASP A 591 3.67 8.23 12.95
CA ASP A 591 3.53 8.91 11.66
C ASP A 591 2.14 8.57 11.09
N ILE A 592 1.16 9.40 11.45
CA ILE A 592 -0.27 9.11 11.20
C ILE A 592 -0.68 9.60 9.81
N ASP A 593 0.05 10.56 9.24
CA ASP A 593 -0.21 11.10 7.91
C ASP A 593 0.76 10.62 6.82
N GLY A 594 1.79 9.86 7.19
CA GLY A 594 2.75 9.21 6.29
C GLY A 594 3.82 10.16 5.73
N ASN A 595 4.08 11.28 6.42
CA ASN A 595 5.01 12.31 5.93
C ASN A 595 6.47 12.08 6.37
N GLY A 596 6.73 11.08 7.21
CA GLY A 596 8.04 10.74 7.76
C GLY A 596 8.35 11.38 9.12
N ALA A 597 7.63 12.43 9.53
CA ALA A 597 7.66 12.99 10.87
C ALA A 597 6.51 12.42 11.70
N LYS A 598 6.77 12.07 12.96
CA LYS A 598 5.75 11.55 13.87
C LYS A 598 4.97 12.66 14.53
N GLU A 599 3.71 12.38 14.78
CA GLU A 599 2.81 13.21 15.56
C GLU A 599 2.60 12.69 16.97
N ILE A 600 2.14 13.57 17.87
CA ILE A 600 1.88 13.25 19.27
C ILE A 600 0.42 12.84 19.41
N ILE A 601 0.21 11.60 19.83
CA ILE A 601 -1.10 11.08 20.23
C ILE A 601 -1.26 11.30 21.73
N ALA A 602 -2.35 11.94 22.14
CA ALA A 602 -2.69 12.18 23.53
C ALA A 602 -4.00 11.47 23.89
N GLY A 603 -3.94 10.60 24.88
CA GLY A 603 -5.10 9.98 25.53
C GLY A 603 -5.43 10.67 26.85
N MET A 604 -6.70 11.02 27.06
CA MET A 604 -7.12 11.65 28.31
C MET A 604 -6.96 10.65 29.47
N GLY A 605 -6.30 11.09 30.55
CA GLY A 605 -5.99 10.24 31.70
C GLY A 605 -7.19 9.90 32.60
N ARG A 606 -6.90 9.27 33.75
CA ARG A 606 -7.90 8.75 34.69
C ARG A 606 -8.87 9.82 35.18
N GLY A 607 -10.17 9.50 35.22
CA GLY A 607 -11.24 10.43 35.58
C GLY A 607 -11.79 11.23 34.39
N GLY A 608 -11.15 11.11 33.22
CA GLY A 608 -11.57 11.70 31.96
C GLY A 608 -12.33 10.68 31.09
N ALA A 609 -13.04 11.19 30.09
CA ALA A 609 -13.58 10.34 29.03
C ALA A 609 -12.44 9.69 28.22
N PRO A 610 -12.65 8.55 27.54
CA PRO A 610 -11.64 7.90 26.72
C PRO A 610 -11.41 8.65 25.39
N GLU A 611 -11.11 9.94 25.48
CA GLU A 611 -10.88 10.84 24.34
C GLU A 611 -9.42 10.79 23.91
N ILE A 612 -9.20 10.65 22.60
CA ILE A 612 -7.90 10.72 21.94
C ILE A 612 -7.85 11.99 21.07
N ARG A 613 -6.71 12.68 21.09
CA ARG A 613 -6.40 13.82 20.20
C ARG A 613 -4.99 13.68 19.65
N VAL A 614 -4.77 14.20 18.45
CA VAL A 614 -3.46 14.18 17.78
C VAL A 614 -2.97 15.60 17.56
N PHE A 615 -1.68 15.82 17.83
CA PHE A 615 -1.01 17.11 17.76
C PHE A 615 0.29 17.00 16.98
N ASN A 616 0.65 18.06 16.26
CA ASN A 616 2.00 18.18 15.74
C ASN A 616 3.00 18.53 16.87
N LYS A 617 4.28 18.63 16.52
CA LYS A 617 5.38 18.97 17.45
C LYS A 617 5.20 20.28 18.24
N ASP A 618 4.39 21.21 17.71
CA ASP A 618 4.15 22.53 18.29
C ASP A 618 2.87 22.56 19.15
N GLY A 619 2.18 21.43 19.30
CA GLY A 619 0.94 21.34 20.08
C GLY A 619 -0.31 21.81 19.33
N LYS A 620 -0.23 21.97 18.01
CA LYS A 620 -1.40 22.26 17.17
C LYS A 620 -2.11 20.97 16.84
N THR A 621 -3.42 20.93 17.12
CA THR A 621 -4.29 19.82 16.77
C THR A 621 -4.36 19.61 15.26
N ILE A 622 -4.30 18.35 14.82
CA ILE A 622 -4.31 17.96 13.40
C ILE A 622 -5.74 17.69 12.93
N HIS A 623 -6.52 16.98 13.74
CA HIS A 623 -7.92 16.69 13.51
C HIS A 623 -8.72 16.73 14.82
N SER A 624 -10.04 16.79 14.71
CA SER A 624 -10.92 16.70 15.87
C SER A 624 -10.64 15.43 16.68
N GLY A 625 -10.72 15.54 18.00
CA GLY A 625 -10.62 14.38 18.89
C GLY A 625 -11.78 13.41 18.72
N PHE A 626 -11.58 12.16 19.14
CA PHE A 626 -12.59 11.11 19.08
C PHE A 626 -12.54 10.25 20.35
N PHE A 627 -13.62 9.50 20.62
CA PHE A 627 -13.69 8.60 21.77
C PHE A 627 -13.33 7.18 21.35
N ALA A 628 -12.31 6.60 21.99
CA ALA A 628 -11.91 5.22 21.73
C ALA A 628 -12.94 4.21 22.28
N PHE A 629 -13.57 4.53 23.41
CA PHE A 629 -14.56 3.69 24.10
C PHE A 629 -15.85 4.50 24.41
N ASP A 630 -16.76 3.94 25.22
CA ASP A 630 -17.99 4.68 25.62
C ASP A 630 -17.61 6.02 26.25
N SER A 631 -18.08 7.12 25.65
CA SER A 631 -17.85 8.50 26.10
C SER A 631 -18.29 8.78 27.54
N ARG A 632 -19.15 7.93 28.12
CA ARG A 632 -19.59 8.02 29.51
C ARG A 632 -18.62 7.36 30.50
N SER A 633 -17.70 6.52 30.01
CA SER A 633 -16.62 5.98 30.83
C SER A 633 -15.77 7.12 31.38
N ARG A 634 -15.21 6.92 32.58
CA ARG A 634 -14.26 7.84 33.22
C ARG A 634 -12.93 7.16 33.51
N ALA A 635 -12.68 6.02 32.87
CA ALA A 635 -11.45 5.27 33.02
C ALA A 635 -10.25 5.97 32.37
N GLY A 636 -10.48 6.91 31.44
CA GLY A 636 -9.46 7.44 30.53
C GLY A 636 -9.15 6.46 29.40
N VAL A 637 -8.08 6.72 28.65
CA VAL A 637 -7.59 5.86 27.58
C VAL A 637 -6.08 5.90 27.51
N GLU A 638 -5.44 4.74 27.50
CA GLU A 638 -4.02 4.61 27.11
C GLU A 638 -3.89 4.52 25.60
N VAL A 639 -2.76 4.99 25.08
CA VAL A 639 -2.53 5.15 23.64
C VAL A 639 -1.21 4.55 23.19
N ALA A 640 -1.19 4.06 21.95
CA ALA A 640 0.02 3.71 21.21
C ALA A 640 -0.16 4.07 19.74
N GLY A 641 0.94 4.08 18.99
CA GLY A 641 0.95 4.29 17.54
C GLY A 641 1.80 3.21 16.87
N VAL A 642 1.24 2.52 15.88
CA VAL A 642 1.95 1.47 15.13
C VAL A 642 1.25 1.20 13.80
N ASP A 643 2.03 0.92 12.76
CA ASP A 643 1.53 0.36 11.50
C ASP A 643 1.13 -1.11 11.74
N ILE A 644 -0.17 -1.34 12.01
CA ILE A 644 -0.67 -2.66 12.43
C ILE A 644 -1.20 -3.47 11.25
N ASP A 645 -1.54 -2.82 10.14
CA ASP A 645 -1.98 -3.48 8.91
C ASP A 645 -0.95 -3.42 7.78
N SER A 646 0.25 -2.91 8.07
CA SER A 646 1.45 -2.88 7.23
C SER A 646 1.32 -2.01 5.99
N ASP A 647 0.38 -1.04 5.98
CA ASP A 647 0.08 -0.20 4.82
C ASP A 647 1.01 1.02 4.69
N GLY A 648 1.93 1.20 5.64
CA GLY A 648 2.91 2.27 5.69
C GLY A 648 2.45 3.50 6.49
N ALA A 649 1.15 3.65 6.76
CA ALA A 649 0.64 4.60 7.74
C ALA A 649 0.57 3.94 9.12
N GLN A 650 0.73 4.72 10.19
CA GLN A 650 0.62 4.19 11.54
C GLN A 650 -0.77 4.41 12.13
N GLU A 651 -1.39 3.33 12.62
CA GLU A 651 -2.69 3.38 13.29
C GLU A 651 -2.57 3.93 14.72
N ILE A 652 -3.63 4.59 15.15
CA ILE A 652 -3.84 4.99 16.53
C ILE A 652 -4.45 3.82 17.29
N ILE A 653 -3.78 3.39 18.35
CA ILE A 653 -4.25 2.30 19.21
C ILE A 653 -4.78 2.88 20.51
N GLY A 654 -6.00 2.50 20.89
CA GLY A 654 -6.60 2.82 22.18
C GLY A 654 -6.75 1.57 23.05
N PHE A 655 -6.29 1.64 24.29
CA PHE A 655 -6.37 0.53 25.25
C PHE A 655 -7.41 0.82 26.34
N SER A 656 -8.17 -0.20 26.73
CA SER A 656 -9.01 -0.13 27.91
C SER A 656 -8.13 -0.14 29.16
N ASN A 657 -8.44 0.77 30.09
CA ASN A 657 -7.81 0.78 31.42
C ASN A 657 -8.47 -0.23 32.38
N GLU A 658 -9.62 -0.79 31.99
CA GLU A 658 -10.22 -1.95 32.65
C GLU A 658 -9.58 -3.21 32.07
N MET A 659 -8.91 -3.99 32.90
CA MET A 659 -8.22 -5.21 32.47
C MET A 659 -9.07 -6.45 32.67
N PHE A 660 -8.98 -7.38 31.72
CA PHE A 660 -9.56 -8.71 31.88
C PHE A 660 -8.51 -9.63 32.51
N THR A 661 -8.61 -9.89 33.81
CA THR A 661 -7.83 -10.94 34.44
C THR A 661 -8.53 -12.27 34.20
N ILE A 662 -7.96 -13.14 33.35
CA ILE A 662 -8.31 -14.57 33.38
C ILE A 662 -7.80 -15.07 34.74
N SER A 663 -8.72 -15.34 35.67
CA SER A 663 -8.40 -15.90 36.99
C SER A 663 -7.49 -17.11 36.82
N GLY A 664 -6.28 -17.01 37.38
CA GLY A 664 -5.19 -17.95 37.14
C GLY A 664 -5.57 -19.41 37.40
N PHE A 665 -5.18 -20.28 36.48
CA PHE A 665 -4.92 -21.67 36.83
C PHE A 665 -3.62 -21.68 37.64
N THR A 666 -3.74 -21.76 38.96
CA THR A 666 -2.65 -22.22 39.83
C THR A 666 -2.15 -23.56 39.29
N LYS A 667 -0.85 -23.63 38.97
CA LYS A 667 -0.14 -24.91 38.89
C LYS A 667 -0.01 -25.53 40.27
#